data_AF-T1IPA4-F1
#
_entry.id   AF-T1IPA4-F1
#
_cell.length_a   1.000
_cell.length_b   1.000
_cell.length_c   1.000
_cell.angle_alpha   90.00
_cell.angle_beta   90.00
_cell.angle_gamma   90.00
#
_symmetry.space_group_name_H-M   'P 1'
#
loop_
_entity.id
_entity.type
_entity.pdbx_description
1 polymer ?
#
loop_
_entity_poly.entity_id
_entity_poly.type
_entity_poly.pdbx_seq_one_letter_code
_entity_poly.pdbx_strand_id
1 'polypeptide(L)'
;MLRSRYKLFSYNLTIECIRRCSKTCAAASTKMKPEKSKNEETPAPRMNSVGVQMLSESLYSQIFGQPKLENQIQHRDRVNQSIDHLKQHELWGKPTDLLPDVKFKIPKLRGRNLDEHFRAIASEQTEQYRQLILKLSANNLPRLPKKWNFQPGWTKYSSTGQMEIVNFPEDEALVFDVEVCVTEGQLPTLATAASHNAWYSWCSPKLTENQLTHSEKTSSDDLIPLETECGQVAPPDGKWKKRIVVGHNVSYDRAKVKEQYYLKESNTRFLDTMSLHIAVSGMTTFQRSLKAATKTNSKRKDIQEAKSKLSGPEVEEWLEITSGNGLIDVHQLYCGGERLDKDARNTFVKGSMNDIRDNFQPLMTYCSKDVIATHAVLRAVLPLFYERFPHPVTLAGMLEMSVAYLPVNENWQKYLKNAQTSYDQLQREVKLTLMHLADEACQLSHEEKYKKDSWLYDLDWTVKKLRIKKNSKIEPNTLPEWYRKLCSKKEENWPPGKPVISTQMRIAPKLLRLTWNGFPLYYDDTHGWGYLVPKNSTECSESEFGDDDECGDDDDGNFLLLFILLYIFNFYNFLKVQIFFRENAANIEKLWAQLERGIGDPVELSELFLNAVRNVPKREKWQKPLRFPAIEPDIEVEINGCKFHRLPHKDGPKNRVGNPLAKDFLNKIENGTLKAKAGAKAERILRIGKMTSYWKNAQKRICSQLVVWLKKNELTKLTTQNSDYNEENSYGAILPQLVTAGTLTRRAVEPTWLTASNAYPDRVGSELKSMVQAPPGYRFVGADVDSQEIWIAATLGDSNFAGFHGCTASGWMVLQGRKSDGTDVHSRTAKTVGISRDHAKVMNYGRIYGAGQPFAKQLLQQFNHKLSLAEAENKARKMFAATKGKKGYLLNETGIQLYNKWKGSERSSEIDNPCLTSGEIQKMLRKTNRFLRLRDVADRSVWVGGTESAMFNQLEEIAHSREPRTPILGCRISRSLEPGVVGDNFMTSRINWVVQSSAVDYLHLMLVSMRWLCSLYGIDARFSISIHDEVRYLVKEEDRYRASLALQITNLLTRAMFAEKLGMHDLPQSVAFFSAIDVDTVLRKEVTMDCKTPSNPLGLTKGYGIASGEALNIYQILDKTNGNLEINNCINKT
;
A
#
# COMPACT_ATOMS: atom_id res chain seq x y z
N MET A 1 -57.55 16.32 25.15
CA MET A 1 -58.55 15.66 26.03
C MET A 1 -58.90 14.33 25.38
N LEU A 2 -58.77 13.13 25.96
CA LEU A 2 -58.54 12.73 27.34
C LEU A 2 -57.55 11.55 27.34
N ARG A 3 -56.48 11.78 28.10
CA ARG A 3 -55.67 10.79 28.81
C ARG A 3 -56.55 9.88 29.67
N SER A 4 -55.96 8.72 30.00
CA SER A 4 -56.14 7.97 31.26
C SER A 4 -57.34 7.01 31.28
N ARG A 5 -57.27 5.79 31.85
CA ARG A 5 -56.72 5.33 33.15
C ARG A 5 -57.16 3.84 33.23
N TYR A 6 -56.48 2.80 33.72
CA TYR A 6 -55.93 2.49 35.06
C TYR A 6 -55.32 1.06 34.95
N LYS A 7 -54.05 0.79 35.27
CA LYS A 7 -53.54 0.16 36.52
C LYS A 7 -54.56 -0.68 37.33
N LEU A 8 -54.30 -1.99 37.53
CA LEU A 8 -53.80 -2.59 38.79
C LEU A 8 -53.75 -4.15 38.77
N PHE A 9 -52.60 -4.67 39.23
CA PHE A 9 -52.34 -5.91 40.00
C PHE A 9 -53.35 -7.07 40.05
N SER A 10 -52.89 -8.31 39.79
CA SER A 10 -52.39 -9.23 40.85
C SER A 10 -51.92 -10.58 40.29
N TYR A 11 -50.96 -11.17 41.02
CA TYR A 11 -50.30 -12.47 40.83
C TYR A 11 -51.25 -13.64 41.12
N ASN A 12 -51.26 -14.69 40.29
CA ASN A 12 -50.92 -16.07 40.69
C ASN A 12 -51.17 -17.14 39.61
N LEU A 13 -50.15 -18.01 39.49
CA LEU A 13 -50.13 -19.43 39.07
C LEU A 13 -50.53 -19.82 37.63
N THR A 14 -49.60 -20.20 36.75
CA THR A 14 -48.93 -21.53 36.53
C THR A 14 -49.53 -22.28 35.33
N ILE A 15 -48.72 -22.37 34.27
CA ILE A 15 -48.45 -23.54 33.39
C ILE A 15 -49.62 -24.50 33.10
N GLU A 16 -50.20 -24.42 31.89
CA GLU A 16 -50.46 -25.54 30.95
C GLU A 16 -51.52 -25.13 29.91
N CYS A 17 -51.10 -24.82 28.67
CA CYS A 17 -51.87 -25.11 27.44
C CYS A 17 -51.11 -24.73 26.15
N ILE A 18 -49.85 -25.19 26.02
CA ILE A 18 -49.33 -25.66 24.72
C ILE A 18 -49.27 -27.18 24.83
N ARG A 19 -50.43 -27.83 24.82
CA ARG A 19 -50.54 -29.30 24.80
C ARG A 19 -51.86 -29.70 24.13
N ARG A 20 -51.70 -30.48 23.04
CA ARG A 20 -52.69 -31.20 22.22
C ARG A 20 -53.24 -30.36 21.05
N CYS A 21 -53.12 -30.76 19.79
CA CYS A 21 -52.93 -32.12 19.27
C CYS A 21 -52.25 -32.11 17.89
N SER A 22 -51.06 -32.72 17.82
CA SER A 22 -50.60 -33.49 16.68
C SER A 22 -50.22 -34.89 17.20
N LYS A 23 -51.25 -35.66 17.55
CA LYS A 23 -51.26 -37.13 17.62
C LYS A 23 -52.40 -37.51 16.66
N THR A 24 -52.22 -38.29 15.61
CA THR A 24 -51.82 -39.71 15.65
C THR A 24 -51.37 -40.18 14.25
N CYS A 25 -50.12 -40.65 14.15
CA CYS A 25 -49.74 -41.81 13.35
C CYS A 25 -48.62 -42.50 14.13
N ALA A 26 -49.02 -43.45 14.98
CA ALA A 26 -48.14 -44.29 15.78
C ALA A 26 -48.48 -45.75 15.45
N ALA A 27 -47.64 -46.41 14.66
CA ALA A 27 -47.37 -47.86 14.67
C ALA A 27 -46.29 -48.18 13.63
N ALA A 28 -45.35 -49.07 14.02
CA ALA A 28 -44.10 -49.48 13.34
C ALA A 28 -42.98 -48.42 13.42
N SER A 29 -41.79 -48.66 13.99
CA SER A 29 -41.05 -49.89 14.20
C SER A 29 -40.17 -49.80 15.47
N THR A 30 -40.31 -50.80 16.31
CA THR A 30 -39.37 -51.47 17.22
C THR A 30 -38.07 -50.79 17.68
N LYS A 31 -37.92 -50.77 19.01
CA LYS A 31 -36.73 -50.48 19.84
C LYS A 31 -35.43 -51.14 19.32
N MET A 32 -34.37 -50.34 19.19
CA MET A 32 -33.02 -50.75 19.61
C MET A 32 -32.48 -49.73 20.61
N LYS A 33 -32.00 -50.22 21.76
CA LYS A 33 -31.44 -49.41 22.86
C LYS A 33 -30.21 -48.65 22.36
N PRO A 34 -29.94 -47.43 22.88
CA PRO A 34 -28.67 -46.76 22.63
C PRO A 34 -27.56 -47.56 23.31
N GLU A 35 -26.62 -48.07 22.53
CA GLU A 35 -25.32 -48.46 23.06
C GLU A 35 -24.69 -47.21 23.70
N LYS A 36 -24.20 -47.37 24.93
CA LYS A 36 -23.36 -46.38 25.60
C LYS A 36 -22.09 -46.22 24.75
N SER A 37 -22.07 -45.24 23.85
CA SER A 37 -20.81 -44.75 23.30
C SER A 37 -20.03 -44.15 24.47
N LYS A 38 -18.83 -44.66 24.69
CA LYS A 38 -17.88 -44.10 25.65
C LYS A 38 -17.76 -42.61 25.36
N ASN A 39 -18.05 -41.77 26.35
CA ASN A 39 -17.59 -40.38 26.34
C ASN A 39 -16.06 -40.43 26.29
N GLU A 40 -15.47 -40.31 25.11
CA GLU A 40 -14.09 -39.88 24.98
C GLU A 40 -14.08 -38.41 25.39
N GLU A 41 -13.59 -38.12 26.60
CA GLU A 41 -13.23 -36.76 27.00
C GLU A 41 -12.27 -36.20 25.94
N THR A 42 -12.71 -35.23 25.15
CA THR A 42 -11.81 -34.49 24.27
C THR A 42 -10.72 -33.84 25.14
N PRO A 43 -9.44 -34.14 24.91
CA PRO A 43 -8.36 -33.60 25.73
C PRO A 43 -8.37 -32.07 25.66
N ALA A 44 -8.03 -31.41 26.78
CA ALA A 44 -7.93 -29.97 26.84
C ALA A 44 -6.93 -29.44 25.79
N PRO A 45 -7.20 -28.28 25.16
CA PRO A 45 -6.31 -27.70 24.16
C PRO A 45 -4.93 -27.43 24.75
N ARG A 46 -3.87 -27.61 23.95
CA ARG A 46 -2.49 -27.44 24.41
C ARG A 46 -2.18 -25.96 24.60
N MET A 47 -1.74 -25.58 25.80
CA MET A 47 -1.42 -24.20 26.18
C MET A 47 0.05 -24.09 26.56
N ASN A 48 0.68 -22.96 26.25
CA ASN A 48 2.02 -22.67 26.75
C ASN A 48 2.00 -22.04 28.15
N SER A 49 3.18 -21.82 28.72
CA SER A 49 3.38 -21.28 30.07
C SER A 49 2.76 -19.89 30.33
N VAL A 50 2.40 -19.14 29.28
CA VAL A 50 1.77 -17.82 29.37
C VAL A 50 0.29 -17.81 28.90
N GLY A 51 -0.31 -19.00 28.79
CA GLY A 51 -1.73 -19.15 28.45
C GLY A 51 -2.05 -18.88 26.99
N VAL A 52 -1.10 -19.03 26.06
CA VAL A 52 -1.35 -19.01 24.60
C VAL A 52 -1.67 -20.42 24.12
N GLN A 53 -2.75 -20.55 23.34
CA GLN A 53 -3.11 -21.81 22.69
C GLN A 53 -2.14 -22.13 21.56
N MET A 54 -1.54 -23.31 21.65
CA MET A 54 -0.57 -23.86 20.71
C MET A 54 -1.25 -24.82 19.72
N LEU A 55 -0.50 -25.30 18.72
CA LEU A 55 -1.01 -26.29 17.78
C LEU A 55 -1.55 -27.54 18.50
N SER A 56 -2.57 -28.18 17.90
CA SER A 56 -3.04 -29.48 18.36
C SER A 56 -1.90 -30.51 18.41
N GLU A 57 -2.01 -31.50 19.30
CA GLU A 57 -0.96 -32.50 19.50
C GLU A 57 -0.66 -33.29 18.21
N SER A 58 -1.70 -33.53 17.40
CA SER A 58 -1.57 -34.18 16.10
C SER A 58 -0.71 -33.38 15.12
N LEU A 59 -0.86 -32.05 15.06
CA LEU A 59 -0.10 -31.22 14.12
C LEU A 59 1.30 -30.93 14.64
N TYR A 60 1.44 -30.69 15.94
CA TYR A 60 2.72 -30.48 16.59
C TYR A 60 3.70 -31.63 16.36
N SER A 61 3.24 -32.86 16.65
CA SER A 61 4.07 -34.07 16.48
C SER A 61 4.50 -34.31 15.03
N GLN A 62 3.69 -33.91 14.05
CA GLN A 62 4.02 -34.02 12.63
C GLN A 62 5.03 -32.97 12.15
N ILE A 63 5.06 -31.77 12.75
CA ILE A 63 5.88 -30.63 12.32
C ILE A 63 7.18 -30.53 13.11
N PHE A 64 7.09 -30.58 14.44
CA PHE A 64 8.21 -30.35 15.36
C PHE A 64 8.74 -31.63 16.01
N GLY A 65 8.01 -32.75 15.88
CA GLY A 65 8.40 -34.04 16.47
C GLY A 65 8.07 -34.10 17.97
N GLN A 66 8.93 -34.78 18.74
CA GLN A 66 8.79 -34.85 20.20
C GLN A 66 9.45 -33.63 20.89
N PRO A 67 8.90 -33.18 22.03
CA PRO A 67 9.46 -32.05 22.75
C PRO A 67 10.89 -32.35 23.20
N LYS A 68 11.83 -31.46 22.89
CA LYS A 68 13.19 -31.54 23.41
C LYS A 68 13.16 -31.31 24.91
N LEU A 69 13.83 -32.16 25.68
CA LEU A 69 13.97 -32.01 27.13
C LEU A 69 14.90 -30.81 27.41
N GLU A 70 14.35 -29.61 27.51
CA GLU A 70 15.12 -28.43 27.93
C GLU A 70 15.47 -28.51 29.42
N ASN A 71 16.58 -27.86 29.82
CA ASN A 71 16.97 -27.71 31.22
C ASN A 71 15.83 -27.03 32.01
N GLN A 72 15.13 -27.81 32.84
CA GLN A 72 13.90 -27.38 33.53
C GLN A 72 14.07 -26.13 34.40
N ILE A 73 15.28 -25.88 34.90
CA ILE A 73 15.60 -24.72 35.76
C ILE A 73 15.62 -23.42 34.94
N GLN A 74 16.43 -23.35 33.87
CA GLN A 74 16.52 -22.17 33.00
C GLN A 74 15.18 -21.83 32.32
N HIS A 75 14.36 -22.84 32.02
CA HIS A 75 13.03 -22.66 31.47
C HIS A 75 12.08 -21.97 32.48
N ARG A 76 12.16 -22.29 33.78
CA ARG A 76 11.32 -21.65 34.81
C ARG A 76 11.64 -20.17 34.99
N ASP A 77 12.91 -19.78 34.99
CA ASP A 77 13.31 -18.38 35.17
C ASP A 77 12.83 -17.49 34.02
N ARG A 78 12.98 -17.98 32.78
CA ARG A 78 12.47 -17.32 31.57
C ARG A 78 10.95 -17.15 31.58
N VAL A 79 10.23 -18.16 32.06
CA VAL A 79 8.76 -18.09 32.23
C VAL A 79 8.38 -17.04 33.28
N ASN A 80 9.03 -17.04 34.45
CA ASN A 80 8.76 -16.07 35.51
C ASN A 80 9.01 -14.63 35.04
N GLN A 81 10.13 -14.39 34.36
CA GLN A 81 10.46 -13.10 33.75
C GLN A 81 9.36 -12.62 32.79
N SER A 82 8.80 -13.53 32.00
CA SER A 82 7.72 -13.25 31.05
C SER A 82 6.41 -12.91 31.77
N ILE A 83 6.06 -13.67 32.80
CA ILE A 83 4.88 -13.40 33.63
C ILE A 83 4.97 -12.01 34.27
N ASP A 84 6.12 -11.66 34.84
CA ASP A 84 6.33 -10.36 35.48
C ASP A 84 6.26 -9.21 34.45
N HIS A 85 6.81 -9.41 33.26
CA HIS A 85 6.67 -8.45 32.16
C HIS A 85 5.20 -8.26 31.73
N LEU A 86 4.43 -9.34 31.60
CA LEU A 86 3.01 -9.28 31.25
C LEU A 86 2.16 -8.63 32.35
N LYS A 87 2.48 -8.86 33.63
CA LYS A 87 1.84 -8.18 34.77
C LYS A 87 2.12 -6.68 34.76
N GLN A 88 3.37 -6.27 34.52
CA GLN A 88 3.76 -4.86 34.41
C GLN A 88 2.95 -4.11 33.34
N HIS A 89 2.54 -4.82 32.29
CA HIS A 89 1.76 -4.27 31.18
C HIS A 89 0.26 -4.60 31.24
N GLU A 90 -0.28 -5.07 32.37
CA GLU A 90 -1.72 -5.35 32.54
C GLU A 90 -2.29 -6.32 31.48
N LEU A 91 -1.51 -7.33 31.10
CA LEU A 91 -1.92 -8.37 30.13
C LEU A 91 -2.08 -9.75 30.77
N TRP A 92 -1.40 -10.01 31.89
CA TRP A 92 -1.50 -11.29 32.60
C TRP A 92 -2.92 -11.55 33.13
N GLY A 93 -3.39 -12.79 33.00
CA GLY A 93 -4.67 -13.25 33.56
C GLY A 93 -5.92 -12.83 32.77
N LYS A 94 -5.77 -12.28 31.56
CA LYS A 94 -6.90 -11.97 30.67
C LYS A 94 -7.47 -13.24 30.02
N PRO A 95 -8.79 -13.31 29.76
CA PRO A 95 -9.42 -14.49 29.19
C PRO A 95 -8.95 -14.75 27.75
N THR A 96 -8.62 -16.01 27.46
CA THR A 96 -8.22 -16.48 26.13
C THR A 96 -9.41 -17.21 25.48
N ASP A 97 -9.78 -16.83 24.27
CA ASP A 97 -10.77 -17.59 23.49
C ASP A 97 -10.11 -18.86 22.98
N LEU A 98 -10.68 -20.01 23.31
CA LEU A 98 -10.20 -21.28 22.82
C LEU A 98 -10.75 -21.52 21.41
N LEU A 99 -9.83 -21.75 20.47
CA LEU A 99 -10.13 -22.19 19.12
C LEU A 99 -10.33 -23.72 19.12
N PRO A 100 -11.28 -24.26 18.34
CA PRO A 100 -11.41 -25.71 18.19
C PRO A 100 -10.12 -26.36 17.65
N ASP A 101 -9.75 -27.52 18.17
CA ASP A 101 -8.57 -28.24 17.69
C ASP A 101 -8.69 -28.61 16.19
N VAL A 102 -7.62 -28.34 15.43
CA VAL A 102 -7.55 -28.71 14.02
C VAL A 102 -6.76 -30.01 13.87
N LYS A 103 -7.34 -31.01 13.19
CA LYS A 103 -6.72 -32.34 13.00
C LYS A 103 -6.80 -32.75 11.54
N PHE A 104 -5.64 -32.91 10.90
CA PHE A 104 -5.48 -33.54 9.59
C PHE A 104 -4.02 -33.98 9.41
N LYS A 105 -3.76 -34.79 8.39
CA LYS A 105 -2.41 -35.30 8.10
C LYS A 105 -1.69 -34.36 7.14
N ILE A 106 -0.54 -33.83 7.54
CA ILE A 106 0.27 -33.02 6.63
C ILE A 106 1.05 -33.93 5.66
N PRO A 107 1.39 -33.44 4.46
CA PRO A 107 2.25 -34.17 3.54
C PRO A 107 3.61 -34.46 4.17
N LYS A 108 4.23 -35.58 3.78
CA LYS A 108 5.52 -35.99 4.34
C LYS A 108 6.59 -34.94 4.04
N LEU A 109 7.11 -34.32 5.10
CA LEU A 109 8.21 -33.37 5.02
C LEU A 109 9.49 -34.07 4.55
N ARG A 110 10.34 -33.33 3.83
CA ARG A 110 11.62 -33.82 3.29
C ARG A 110 12.74 -33.35 4.21
N GLY A 111 13.65 -34.23 4.62
CA GLY A 111 14.72 -33.85 5.57
C GLY A 111 14.28 -33.93 7.03
N ARG A 112 15.15 -33.47 7.93
CA ARG A 112 15.01 -33.65 9.39
C ARG A 112 14.29 -32.50 10.08
N ASN A 113 14.22 -31.33 9.45
CA ASN A 113 13.60 -30.11 9.96
C ASN A 113 13.01 -29.29 8.80
N LEU A 114 12.32 -28.19 9.12
CA LEU A 114 11.66 -27.37 8.10
C LEU A 114 12.67 -26.66 7.19
N ASP A 115 13.85 -26.29 7.67
CA ASP A 115 14.89 -25.68 6.82
C ASP A 115 15.37 -26.64 5.73
N GLU A 116 15.71 -27.88 6.11
CA GLU A 116 16.09 -28.93 5.16
C GLU A 116 14.96 -29.23 4.18
N HIS A 117 13.71 -29.21 4.65
CA HIS A 117 12.53 -29.37 3.79
C HIS A 117 12.43 -28.27 2.74
N PHE A 118 12.45 -27.01 3.17
CA PHE A 118 12.35 -25.86 2.26
C PHE A 118 13.54 -25.77 1.29
N ARG A 119 14.75 -26.13 1.73
CA ARG A 119 15.91 -26.26 0.84
C ARG A 119 15.69 -27.35 -0.21
N ALA A 120 15.24 -28.53 0.19
CA ALA A 120 15.04 -29.65 -0.72
C ALA A 120 13.98 -29.36 -1.79
N ILE A 121 12.82 -28.83 -1.40
CA ILE A 121 11.75 -28.52 -2.37
C ILE A 121 12.12 -27.34 -3.28
N ALA A 122 12.83 -26.32 -2.77
CA ALA A 122 13.27 -25.20 -3.58
C ALA A 122 14.35 -25.63 -4.59
N SER A 123 15.31 -26.46 -4.16
CA SER A 123 16.34 -27.01 -5.03
C SER A 123 15.72 -27.88 -6.13
N GLU A 124 14.80 -28.80 -5.81
CA GLU A 124 14.11 -29.62 -6.82
C GLU A 124 13.42 -28.77 -7.90
N GLN A 125 12.79 -27.67 -7.50
CA GLN A 125 12.10 -26.76 -8.42
C GLN A 125 13.09 -25.95 -9.28
N THR A 126 14.26 -25.58 -8.75
CA THR A 126 15.18 -24.61 -9.39
C THR A 126 16.45 -25.18 -9.97
N GLU A 127 16.84 -26.42 -9.64
CA GLU A 127 18.18 -26.95 -9.95
C GLU A 127 18.50 -26.89 -11.44
N GLN A 128 17.57 -27.29 -12.30
CA GLN A 128 17.77 -27.24 -13.76
C GLN A 128 17.91 -25.81 -14.27
N TYR A 129 17.06 -24.88 -13.79
CA TYR A 129 17.18 -23.46 -14.16
C TYR A 129 18.51 -22.87 -13.67
N ARG A 130 18.93 -23.22 -12.45
CA ARG A 130 20.22 -22.79 -11.88
C ARG A 130 21.38 -23.29 -12.74
N GLN A 131 21.38 -24.54 -13.16
CA GLN A 131 22.40 -25.10 -14.06
C GLN A 131 22.44 -24.36 -15.40
N LEU A 132 21.28 -24.06 -15.99
CA LEU A 132 21.18 -23.28 -17.22
C LEU A 132 21.72 -21.85 -17.05
N ILE A 133 21.39 -21.16 -15.94
CA ILE A 133 21.90 -19.82 -15.63
C ILE A 133 23.43 -19.85 -15.46
N LEU A 134 23.96 -20.83 -14.73
CA LEU A 134 25.40 -20.99 -14.52
C LEU A 134 26.12 -21.30 -15.84
N LYS A 135 25.55 -22.17 -16.69
CA LYS A 135 26.09 -22.48 -18.02
C LYS A 135 26.12 -21.24 -18.91
N LEU A 136 25.06 -20.43 -18.91
CA LEU A 136 24.99 -19.18 -19.68
C LEU A 136 26.00 -18.13 -19.19
N SER A 137 26.17 -18.02 -17.87
CA SER A 137 27.11 -17.07 -17.24
C SER A 137 28.58 -17.50 -17.38
N ALA A 138 28.88 -18.80 -17.34
CA ALA A 138 30.25 -19.29 -17.44
C ALA A 138 30.83 -19.13 -18.86
N ASN A 139 30.00 -19.31 -19.90
CA ASN A 139 30.43 -19.30 -21.29
C ASN A 139 30.37 -17.89 -21.91
N ASN A 140 31.27 -17.61 -22.86
CA ASN A 140 31.22 -16.39 -23.66
C ASN A 140 30.15 -16.51 -24.75
N LEU A 141 29.56 -15.37 -25.14
CA LEU A 141 28.69 -15.32 -26.31
C LEU A 141 29.52 -15.53 -27.60
N PRO A 142 28.96 -16.14 -28.65
CA PRO A 142 29.59 -16.23 -29.97
C PRO A 142 29.92 -14.86 -30.56
N ARG A 143 30.79 -14.84 -31.57
CA ARG A 143 31.15 -13.61 -32.29
C ARG A 143 29.90 -12.96 -32.88
N LEU A 144 29.81 -11.64 -32.72
CA LEU A 144 28.69 -10.85 -33.21
C LEU A 144 28.55 -11.00 -34.73
N PRO A 145 27.32 -11.22 -35.26
CA PRO A 145 27.07 -11.23 -36.69
C PRO A 145 27.47 -9.88 -37.33
N LYS A 146 28.11 -9.94 -38.51
CA LYS A 146 28.50 -8.72 -39.26
C LYS A 146 27.32 -8.04 -39.96
N LYS A 147 26.28 -8.80 -40.29
CA LYS A 147 25.09 -8.34 -41.02
C LYS A 147 23.86 -9.08 -40.50
N TRP A 148 22.80 -8.34 -40.22
CA TRP A 148 21.52 -8.87 -39.76
C TRP A 148 20.58 -9.13 -40.95
N ASN A 149 19.73 -10.14 -40.82
CA ASN A 149 18.79 -10.55 -41.86
C ASN A 149 17.49 -9.78 -41.67
N PHE A 150 17.06 -9.04 -42.69
CA PHE A 150 15.83 -8.25 -42.65
C PHE A 150 14.68 -9.07 -43.24
N GLN A 151 14.18 -10.05 -42.47
CA GLN A 151 13.07 -10.92 -42.82
C GLN A 151 12.18 -11.18 -41.61
N PRO A 152 10.86 -11.37 -41.81
CA PRO A 152 9.92 -11.58 -40.71
C PRO A 152 10.21 -12.89 -39.96
N GLY A 153 10.02 -12.88 -38.65
CA GLY A 153 10.28 -14.04 -37.79
C GLY A 153 11.73 -14.15 -37.34
N TRP A 154 12.13 -15.34 -36.90
CA TRP A 154 13.46 -15.59 -36.31
C TRP A 154 14.49 -16.00 -37.36
N THR A 155 15.69 -15.41 -37.26
CA THR A 155 16.90 -15.86 -37.94
C THR A 155 17.95 -16.24 -36.89
N LYS A 156 18.51 -17.44 -37.01
CA LYS A 156 19.63 -17.98 -36.24
C LYS A 156 20.96 -17.70 -36.96
N TYR A 157 21.96 -17.31 -36.19
CA TYR A 157 23.33 -17.09 -36.65
C TYR A 157 24.25 -18.02 -35.87
N SER A 158 24.74 -19.03 -36.56
CA SER A 158 25.71 -19.97 -35.99
C SER A 158 27.06 -19.31 -35.70
N SER A 159 27.88 -19.98 -34.90
CA SER A 159 29.26 -19.55 -34.61
C SER A 159 30.15 -19.42 -35.86
N THR A 160 29.81 -20.12 -36.95
CA THR A 160 30.50 -20.05 -38.26
C THR A 160 29.98 -18.89 -39.13
N GLY A 161 28.92 -18.20 -38.71
CA GLY A 161 28.29 -17.10 -39.44
C GLY A 161 27.21 -17.54 -40.44
N GLN A 162 26.89 -18.83 -40.50
CA GLN A 162 25.77 -19.33 -41.31
C GLN A 162 24.43 -18.83 -40.74
N MET A 163 23.57 -18.32 -41.62
CA MET A 163 22.23 -17.82 -41.32
C MET A 163 21.19 -18.90 -41.63
N GLU A 164 20.26 -19.12 -40.71
CA GLU A 164 19.19 -20.11 -40.83
C GLU A 164 17.88 -19.50 -40.31
N ILE A 165 16.78 -19.64 -41.06
CA ILE A 165 15.45 -19.20 -40.62
C ILE A 165 14.88 -20.29 -39.73
N VAL A 166 14.43 -19.91 -38.53
CA VAL A 166 13.89 -20.85 -37.53
C VAL A 166 12.53 -20.36 -37.04
N ASN A 167 11.71 -21.26 -36.51
CA ASN A 167 10.40 -20.90 -35.94
C ASN A 167 10.54 -20.20 -34.58
N PHE A 168 11.50 -20.65 -33.78
CA PHE A 168 11.84 -20.10 -32.47
C PHE A 168 13.27 -20.52 -32.08
N PRO A 169 13.95 -19.86 -31.12
CA PRO A 169 15.29 -20.24 -30.69
C PRO A 169 15.31 -21.63 -30.03
N GLU A 170 16.24 -22.50 -30.43
CA GLU A 170 16.32 -23.89 -29.93
C GLU A 170 16.96 -24.00 -28.53
N ASP A 171 17.82 -23.03 -28.18
CA ASP A 171 18.57 -23.06 -26.92
C ASP A 171 17.68 -22.87 -25.68
N GLU A 172 18.04 -23.58 -24.60
CA GLU A 172 17.31 -23.55 -23.32
C GLU A 172 17.70 -22.37 -22.41
N ALA A 173 18.80 -21.69 -22.70
CA ALA A 173 19.29 -20.55 -21.92
C ALA A 173 19.64 -19.39 -22.86
N LEU A 174 18.91 -18.29 -22.73
CA LEU A 174 18.98 -17.14 -23.63
C LEU A 174 19.17 -15.85 -22.83
N VAL A 175 20.02 -14.95 -23.32
CA VAL A 175 19.91 -13.53 -23.01
C VAL A 175 19.02 -12.91 -24.08
N PHE A 176 18.03 -12.10 -23.69
CA PHE A 176 16.96 -11.65 -24.56
C PHE A 176 16.60 -10.19 -24.29
N ASP A 177 16.36 -9.44 -25.37
CA ASP A 177 16.00 -8.03 -25.35
C ASP A 177 15.01 -7.72 -26.50
N VAL A 178 14.02 -6.87 -26.24
CA VAL A 178 12.96 -6.51 -27.20
C VAL A 178 12.79 -5.01 -27.31
N GLU A 179 12.79 -4.50 -28.54
CA GLU A 179 12.54 -3.10 -28.86
C GLU A 179 11.16 -2.88 -29.50
N VAL A 180 10.55 -1.75 -29.16
CA VAL A 180 9.19 -1.38 -29.55
C VAL A 180 9.17 0.04 -30.11
N CYS A 181 8.56 0.22 -31.27
CA CYS A 181 8.24 1.54 -31.82
C CYS A 181 7.06 2.17 -31.05
N VAL A 182 7.37 3.04 -30.08
CA VAL A 182 6.39 3.58 -29.11
C VAL A 182 5.31 4.44 -29.77
N THR A 183 5.64 5.11 -30.88
CA THR A 183 4.73 5.96 -31.65
C THR A 183 3.64 5.16 -32.37
N GLU A 184 3.92 3.90 -32.73
CA GLU A 184 3.03 3.01 -33.48
C GLU A 184 2.27 2.02 -32.58
N GLY A 185 2.68 1.85 -31.32
CA GLY A 185 1.96 1.05 -30.34
C GLY A 185 2.85 0.37 -29.31
N GLN A 186 2.38 -0.77 -28.80
CA GLN A 186 3.08 -1.57 -27.77
C GLN A 186 3.57 -2.93 -28.26
N LEU A 187 3.42 -3.23 -29.54
CA LEU A 187 3.78 -4.51 -30.13
C LEU A 187 5.29 -4.59 -30.38
N PRO A 188 5.90 -5.79 -30.29
CA PRO A 188 7.32 -5.95 -30.55
C PRO A 188 7.67 -5.57 -32.00
N THR A 189 8.77 -4.82 -32.16
CA THR A 189 9.27 -4.38 -33.46
C THR A 189 10.49 -5.19 -33.86
N LEU A 190 11.48 -5.27 -32.98
CA LEU A 190 12.69 -6.07 -33.13
C LEU A 190 12.99 -6.81 -31.82
N ALA A 191 13.60 -7.97 -31.91
CA ALA A 191 14.18 -8.61 -30.74
C ALA A 191 15.51 -9.26 -31.06
N THR A 192 16.39 -9.29 -30.06
CA THR A 192 17.69 -9.95 -30.16
C THR A 192 17.83 -10.94 -29.02
N ALA A 193 18.31 -12.14 -29.35
CA ALA A 193 18.65 -13.14 -28.35
C ALA A 193 20.04 -13.73 -28.59
N ALA A 194 20.70 -14.17 -27.54
CA ALA A 194 21.97 -14.87 -27.63
C ALA A 194 22.06 -16.02 -26.63
N SER A 195 22.61 -17.13 -27.08
CA SER A 195 23.04 -18.25 -26.23
C SER A 195 24.56 -18.39 -26.28
N HIS A 196 25.10 -19.40 -25.60
CA HIS A 196 26.51 -19.78 -25.76
C HIS A 196 26.81 -20.42 -27.14
N ASN A 197 25.78 -20.81 -27.90
CA ASN A 197 25.92 -21.51 -29.18
C ASN A 197 25.69 -20.58 -30.39
N ALA A 198 24.69 -19.70 -30.32
CA ALA A 198 24.24 -18.92 -31.46
C ALA A 198 23.66 -17.55 -31.07
N TRP A 199 23.63 -16.64 -32.05
CA TRP A 199 22.86 -15.41 -32.01
C TRP A 199 21.51 -15.60 -32.72
N TYR A 200 20.52 -14.82 -32.32
CA TYR A 200 19.19 -14.83 -32.92
C TYR A 200 18.69 -13.39 -33.08
N SER A 201 18.06 -13.10 -34.21
CA SER A 201 17.31 -11.86 -34.42
C SER A 201 15.89 -12.17 -34.84
N TRP A 202 14.93 -11.41 -34.32
CA TRP A 202 13.54 -11.47 -34.72
C TRP A 202 13.11 -10.13 -35.31
N CYS A 203 12.45 -10.16 -36.47
CA CYS A 203 11.81 -8.98 -37.05
C CYS A 203 10.29 -9.14 -37.06
N SER A 204 9.59 -8.09 -36.66
CA SER A 204 8.14 -8.03 -36.75
C SER A 204 7.67 -8.10 -38.20
N PRO A 205 6.64 -8.90 -38.52
CA PRO A 205 6.00 -8.87 -39.85
C PRO A 205 5.55 -7.47 -40.26
N LYS A 206 5.10 -6.65 -39.28
CA LYS A 206 4.70 -5.25 -39.49
C LYS A 206 5.85 -4.35 -39.92
N LEU A 207 7.09 -4.71 -39.60
CA LEU A 207 8.27 -3.96 -40.01
C LEU A 207 8.65 -4.31 -41.46
N THR A 208 8.40 -5.53 -41.92
CA THR A 208 8.78 -5.97 -43.28
C THR A 208 7.70 -5.73 -44.33
N GLU A 209 6.43 -5.68 -43.93
CA GLU A 209 5.29 -5.51 -44.85
C GLU A 209 4.80 -4.06 -44.89
N ASN A 210 4.53 -3.52 -46.09
CA ASN A 210 4.15 -2.12 -46.30
C ASN A 210 2.67 -1.82 -46.01
N GLN A 211 1.82 -2.84 -45.87
CA GLN A 211 0.37 -2.68 -45.71
C GLN A 211 -0.21 -3.83 -44.87
N LEU A 212 -0.21 -3.68 -43.55
CA LEU A 212 -1.13 -4.44 -42.70
C LEU A 212 -2.17 -3.46 -42.19
N THR A 213 -3.45 -3.77 -42.46
CA THR A 213 -4.58 -3.10 -41.81
C THR A 213 -4.40 -3.25 -40.30
N HIS A 214 -4.41 -2.13 -39.57
CA HIS A 214 -4.40 -2.18 -38.11
C HIS A 214 -5.62 -2.97 -37.64
N SER A 215 -5.43 -4.19 -37.13
CA SER A 215 -6.50 -4.85 -36.39
C SER A 215 -6.73 -4.07 -35.10
N GLU A 216 -7.99 -3.77 -34.80
CA GLU A 216 -8.33 -2.99 -33.59
C GLU A 216 -7.98 -3.74 -32.28
N LYS A 217 -7.79 -5.07 -32.37
CA LYS A 217 -7.50 -5.96 -31.25
C LYS A 217 -6.16 -6.67 -31.45
N THR A 218 -5.27 -6.54 -30.47
CA THR A 218 -4.01 -7.27 -30.40
C THR A 218 -4.26 -8.78 -30.25
N SER A 219 -3.65 -9.56 -31.15
CA SER A 219 -3.69 -11.03 -31.19
C SER A 219 -2.36 -11.62 -30.72
N SER A 220 -2.36 -12.89 -30.38
CA SER A 220 -1.15 -13.68 -30.10
C SER A 220 -0.18 -13.76 -31.27
N ASP A 221 -0.66 -13.63 -32.53
CA ASP A 221 0.19 -13.68 -33.74
C ASP A 221 1.13 -12.47 -33.87
N ASP A 222 0.80 -11.37 -33.22
CA ASP A 222 1.61 -10.16 -33.21
C ASP A 222 2.81 -10.24 -32.25
N LEU A 223 2.95 -11.35 -31.52
CA LEU A 223 3.93 -11.55 -30.46
C LEU A 223 5.08 -12.47 -30.91
N ILE A 224 6.16 -12.46 -30.12
CA ILE A 224 7.37 -13.23 -30.38
C ILE A 224 7.17 -14.67 -29.88
N PRO A 225 7.23 -15.70 -30.76
CA PRO A 225 7.21 -17.08 -30.33
C PRO A 225 8.58 -17.49 -29.78
N LEU A 226 8.62 -18.12 -28.60
CA LEU A 226 9.85 -18.71 -28.07
C LEU A 226 9.82 -20.23 -28.01
N GLU A 227 8.65 -20.85 -28.12
CA GLU A 227 8.49 -22.29 -27.87
C GLU A 227 7.53 -22.98 -28.86
N THR A 228 6.72 -22.23 -29.60
CA THR A 228 5.70 -22.75 -30.53
C THR A 228 5.95 -22.33 -31.97
N GLU A 229 5.54 -23.19 -32.90
CA GLU A 229 5.52 -22.87 -34.33
C GLU A 229 4.35 -21.95 -34.67
N CYS A 230 4.41 -21.34 -35.86
CA CYS A 230 3.34 -20.48 -36.35
C CYS A 230 2.00 -21.24 -36.38
N GLY A 231 0.95 -20.64 -35.81
CA GLY A 231 -0.39 -21.25 -35.70
C GLY A 231 -0.55 -22.38 -34.68
N GLN A 232 0.54 -22.85 -34.04
CA GLN A 232 0.48 -23.91 -33.03
C GLN A 232 0.33 -23.34 -31.62
N VAL A 233 -0.33 -24.11 -30.75
CA VAL A 233 -0.62 -23.77 -29.34
C VAL A 233 0.16 -24.63 -28.34
N ALA A 234 0.93 -25.59 -28.85
CA ALA A 234 1.78 -26.49 -28.10
C ALA A 234 3.15 -26.60 -28.78
N PRO A 235 4.22 -26.91 -28.03
CA PRO A 235 5.53 -27.17 -28.62
C PRO A 235 5.49 -28.42 -29.52
N PRO A 236 6.42 -28.57 -30.49
CA PRO A 236 6.42 -29.69 -31.44
C PRO A 236 6.38 -31.08 -30.80
N ASP A 237 7.09 -31.25 -29.68
CA ASP A 237 7.16 -32.51 -28.91
C ASP A 237 5.97 -32.70 -27.94
N GLY A 238 5.02 -31.77 -27.91
CA GLY A 238 3.90 -31.73 -26.96
C GLY A 238 4.30 -31.49 -25.49
N LYS A 239 5.60 -31.37 -25.19
CA LYS A 239 6.14 -31.18 -23.83
C LYS A 239 6.89 -29.85 -23.71
N TRP A 240 6.50 -29.04 -22.72
CA TRP A 240 7.18 -27.80 -22.39
C TRP A 240 8.57 -28.08 -21.79
N LYS A 241 9.63 -27.65 -22.47
CA LYS A 241 11.01 -27.77 -21.98
C LYS A 241 11.29 -26.71 -20.92
N LYS A 242 12.15 -27.03 -19.95
CA LYS A 242 12.57 -26.04 -18.95
C LYS A 242 13.57 -25.09 -19.60
N ARG A 243 13.20 -23.82 -19.70
CA ARG A 243 13.97 -22.76 -20.36
C ARG A 243 14.15 -21.58 -19.42
N ILE A 244 15.32 -20.94 -19.49
CA ILE A 244 15.58 -19.69 -18.79
C ILE A 244 15.86 -18.56 -19.78
N VAL A 245 15.16 -17.45 -19.59
CA VAL A 245 15.39 -16.21 -20.33
C VAL A 245 15.92 -15.17 -19.35
N VAL A 246 17.08 -14.61 -19.65
CA VAL A 246 17.71 -13.55 -18.87
C VAL A 246 17.60 -12.23 -19.63
N GLY A 247 17.15 -11.18 -18.96
CA GLY A 247 17.06 -9.85 -19.56
C GLY A 247 17.39 -8.76 -18.53
N HIS A 248 17.36 -7.51 -18.97
CA HIS A 248 17.44 -6.35 -18.10
C HIS A 248 16.11 -5.62 -18.13
N ASN A 249 15.37 -5.61 -17.01
CA ASN A 249 13.95 -5.30 -16.99
C ASN A 249 13.12 -6.31 -17.82
N VAL A 250 13.47 -7.59 -17.68
CA VAL A 250 12.97 -8.71 -18.51
C VAL A 250 11.44 -8.86 -18.53
N SER A 251 10.73 -8.33 -17.54
CA SER A 251 9.26 -8.41 -17.52
C SER A 251 8.61 -7.54 -18.61
N TYR A 252 9.30 -6.50 -19.08
CA TYR A 252 8.92 -5.74 -20.26
C TYR A 252 9.01 -6.60 -21.53
N ASP A 253 10.12 -7.33 -21.68
CA ASP A 253 10.37 -8.24 -22.81
C ASP A 253 9.43 -9.45 -22.78
N ARG A 254 9.21 -10.02 -21.59
CA ARG A 254 8.28 -11.12 -21.34
C ARG A 254 6.87 -10.79 -21.82
N ALA A 255 6.42 -9.55 -21.65
CA ALA A 255 5.11 -9.11 -22.13
C ALA A 255 4.98 -9.15 -23.66
N LYS A 256 6.06 -9.43 -24.41
CA LYS A 256 6.07 -9.59 -25.86
C LYS A 256 6.20 -11.05 -26.31
N VAL A 257 6.28 -11.99 -25.37
CA VAL A 257 6.41 -13.42 -25.64
C VAL A 257 5.03 -14.07 -25.73
N LYS A 258 4.76 -14.75 -26.85
CA LYS A 258 3.47 -15.35 -27.19
C LYS A 258 2.97 -16.35 -26.14
N GLU A 259 3.78 -17.34 -25.79
CA GLU A 259 3.37 -18.48 -24.96
C GLU A 259 3.08 -18.11 -23.51
N GLN A 260 3.54 -16.94 -23.06
CA GLN A 260 3.32 -16.45 -21.70
C GLN A 260 1.85 -16.05 -21.45
N TYR A 261 1.10 -15.78 -22.52
CA TYR A 261 -0.32 -15.42 -22.48
C TYR A 261 -1.26 -16.64 -22.49
N TYR A 262 -0.77 -17.85 -22.75
CA TYR A 262 -1.60 -19.05 -22.66
C TYR A 262 -2.02 -19.30 -21.22
N LEU A 263 -3.22 -19.85 -21.02
CA LEU A 263 -3.76 -20.11 -19.68
C LEU A 263 -2.94 -21.16 -18.93
N LYS A 264 -2.58 -22.25 -19.62
CA LYS A 264 -1.64 -23.25 -19.12
C LYS A 264 -0.23 -22.70 -19.21
N GLU A 265 0.47 -22.76 -18.08
CA GLU A 265 1.80 -22.20 -17.93
C GLU A 265 2.84 -23.01 -18.73
N SER A 266 3.76 -22.32 -19.42
CA SER A 266 4.97 -22.95 -19.96
C SER A 266 6.02 -23.15 -18.86
N ASN A 267 7.03 -23.97 -19.15
CA ASN A 267 8.15 -24.21 -18.23
C ASN A 267 9.27 -23.16 -18.41
N THR A 268 9.03 -22.08 -19.16
CA THR A 268 9.97 -20.96 -19.26
C THR A 268 9.93 -20.11 -17.99
N ARG A 269 11.10 -19.68 -17.53
CA ARG A 269 11.27 -18.75 -16.41
C ARG A 269 12.11 -17.56 -16.83
N PHE A 270 11.93 -16.43 -16.15
CA PHE A 270 12.59 -15.18 -16.49
C PHE A 270 13.44 -14.69 -15.31
N LEU A 271 14.70 -14.35 -15.59
CA LEU A 271 15.64 -13.80 -14.61
C LEU A 271 15.99 -12.37 -15.00
N ASP A 272 15.75 -11.44 -14.09
CA ASP A 272 15.97 -10.02 -14.32
C ASP A 272 17.29 -9.55 -13.69
N THR A 273 18.25 -9.15 -14.52
CA THR A 273 19.53 -8.60 -14.05
C THR A 273 19.35 -7.28 -13.28
N MET A 274 18.30 -6.50 -13.59
CA MET A 274 17.96 -5.29 -12.84
C MET A 274 17.53 -5.64 -11.40
N SER A 275 16.65 -6.63 -11.23
CA SER A 275 16.25 -7.15 -9.92
C SER A 275 17.44 -7.67 -9.11
N LEU A 276 18.35 -8.43 -9.73
CA LEU A 276 19.58 -8.89 -9.07
C LEU A 276 20.44 -7.70 -8.59
N HIS A 277 20.64 -6.70 -9.45
CA HIS A 277 21.39 -5.50 -9.09
C HIS A 277 20.74 -4.73 -7.94
N ILE A 278 19.42 -4.50 -7.97
CA ILE A 278 18.71 -3.75 -6.92
C ILE A 278 18.85 -4.46 -5.57
N ALA A 279 18.73 -5.79 -5.56
CA ALA A 279 18.89 -6.59 -4.35
C ALA A 279 20.33 -6.53 -3.78
N VAL A 280 21.35 -6.60 -4.65
CA VAL A 280 22.77 -6.62 -4.23
C VAL A 280 23.32 -5.23 -3.91
N SER A 281 22.94 -4.22 -4.70
CA SER A 281 23.62 -2.92 -4.77
C SER A 281 22.70 -1.73 -5.02
N GLY A 282 21.39 -1.87 -4.82
CA GLY A 282 20.45 -0.76 -4.98
C GLY A 282 20.73 0.40 -4.01
N MET A 283 20.04 1.52 -4.21
CA MET A 283 20.09 2.72 -3.35
C MET A 283 18.73 3.05 -2.75
N THR A 284 18.73 3.65 -1.56
CA THR A 284 17.57 4.29 -0.96
C THR A 284 17.16 5.53 -1.75
N THR A 285 15.91 5.97 -1.58
CA THR A 285 15.43 7.23 -2.18
C THR A 285 16.30 8.42 -1.78
N PHE A 286 16.74 8.48 -0.51
CA PHE A 286 17.61 9.55 -0.03
C PHE A 286 19.01 9.49 -0.67
N GLN A 287 19.61 8.29 -0.77
CA GLN A 287 20.89 8.10 -1.47
C GLN A 287 20.79 8.50 -2.95
N ARG A 288 19.68 8.18 -3.64
CA ARG A 288 19.44 8.64 -5.02
C ARG A 288 19.42 10.15 -5.13
N SER A 289 18.73 10.84 -4.21
CA SER A 289 18.70 12.30 -4.15
C SER A 289 20.10 12.90 -3.92
N LEU A 290 20.90 12.31 -3.03
CA LEU A 290 22.29 12.74 -2.78
C LEU A 290 23.19 12.55 -4.01
N LYS A 291 23.07 11.41 -4.71
CA LYS A 291 23.83 11.12 -5.94
C LYS A 291 23.46 12.09 -7.07
N ALA A 292 22.16 12.37 -7.25
CA ALA A 292 21.69 13.31 -8.25
C ALA A 292 22.20 14.75 -8.00
N ALA A 293 22.24 15.17 -6.74
CA ALA A 293 22.77 16.48 -6.35
C ALA A 293 24.27 16.62 -6.62
N THR A 294 25.03 15.54 -6.39
CA THR A 294 26.48 15.53 -6.61
C THR A 294 26.82 15.61 -8.10
N LYS A 295 26.03 14.96 -8.97
CA LYS A 295 26.20 15.05 -10.44
C LYS A 295 25.86 16.42 -11.04
N THR A 296 25.02 17.21 -10.37
CA THR A 296 24.48 18.47 -10.93
C THR A 296 25.19 19.72 -10.42
N ASN A 297 26.25 19.60 -9.59
CA ASN A 297 26.88 20.73 -8.87
C ASN A 297 25.83 21.68 -8.25
N SER A 298 24.71 21.12 -7.78
CA SER A 298 23.56 21.90 -7.36
C SER A 298 23.87 22.63 -6.05
N LYS A 299 23.83 23.97 -6.07
CA LYS A 299 23.94 24.85 -4.87
C LYS A 299 22.67 24.82 -4.00
N ARG A 300 21.95 23.70 -3.97
CA ARG A 300 20.72 23.53 -3.19
C ARG A 300 21.08 23.39 -1.71
N LYS A 301 20.74 24.43 -0.93
CA LYS A 301 21.07 24.56 0.51
C LYS A 301 20.59 23.36 1.34
N ASP A 302 19.43 22.80 1.00
CA ASP A 302 18.82 21.62 1.63
C ASP A 302 19.69 20.35 1.50
N ILE A 303 20.39 20.19 0.38
CA ILE A 303 21.24 19.03 0.14
C ILE A 303 22.63 19.21 0.79
N GLN A 304 23.15 20.43 0.83
CA GLN A 304 24.37 20.73 1.59
C GLN A 304 24.15 20.56 3.10
N GLU A 305 23.01 21.00 3.63
CA GLU A 305 22.62 20.80 5.02
C GLU A 305 22.36 19.30 5.34
N ALA A 306 21.88 18.53 4.37
CA ALA A 306 21.75 17.08 4.50
C ALA A 306 23.11 16.36 4.49
N LYS A 307 24.05 16.81 3.65
CA LYS A 307 25.43 16.29 3.65
C LYS A 307 26.15 16.59 4.97
N SER A 308 25.98 17.79 5.55
CA SER A 308 26.62 18.15 6.81
C SER A 308 26.07 17.42 8.05
N LYS A 309 24.89 16.79 7.93
CA LYS A 309 24.26 15.98 9.00
C LYS A 309 24.68 14.50 8.99
N LEU A 310 25.36 14.02 7.94
CA LEU A 310 25.88 12.67 7.89
C LEU A 310 27.17 12.62 8.71
N SER A 311 27.20 11.77 9.73
CA SER A 311 28.39 11.50 10.54
C SER A 311 28.92 10.12 10.13
N GLY A 312 30.05 10.04 9.44
CA GLY A 312 30.59 8.76 8.95
C GLY A 312 31.67 8.92 7.87
N PRO A 313 32.04 7.81 7.19
CA PRO A 313 32.95 7.83 6.04
C PRO A 313 32.47 8.82 4.97
N GLU A 314 33.40 9.33 4.15
CA GLU A 314 33.03 10.29 3.12
C GLU A 314 31.95 9.71 2.20
N VAL A 315 31.01 10.58 1.76
CA VAL A 315 29.86 10.22 0.92
C VAL A 315 30.28 9.46 -0.36
N GLU A 316 31.55 9.55 -0.73
CA GLU A 316 32.18 8.95 -1.90
C GLU A 316 32.26 7.41 -1.83
N GLU A 317 32.51 6.81 -0.65
CA GLU A 317 32.72 5.35 -0.54
C GLU A 317 31.51 4.51 -1.00
N TRP A 318 30.29 4.86 -0.55
CA TRP A 318 29.10 4.12 -0.97
C TRP A 318 28.64 4.48 -2.38
N LEU A 319 29.08 5.62 -2.95
CA LEU A 319 28.72 6.04 -4.31
C LEU A 319 29.40 5.19 -5.39
N GLU A 320 30.56 4.61 -5.08
CA GLU A 320 31.35 3.74 -5.96
C GLU A 320 30.76 2.33 -6.08
N ILE A 321 30.06 1.84 -5.06
CA ILE A 321 29.53 0.46 -5.01
C ILE A 321 28.06 0.35 -5.43
N THR A 322 27.49 1.43 -5.98
CA THR A 322 26.07 1.53 -6.31
C THR A 322 25.79 2.34 -7.57
N SER A 323 24.67 2.10 -8.25
CA SER A 323 24.30 2.78 -9.49
C SER A 323 22.81 3.01 -9.62
N GLY A 324 22.41 3.78 -10.64
CA GLY A 324 21.02 3.79 -11.09
C GLY A 324 20.62 2.41 -11.59
N ASN A 325 19.31 2.18 -11.72
CA ASN A 325 18.77 0.87 -12.08
C ASN A 325 18.89 0.53 -13.58
N GLY A 326 19.14 1.52 -14.45
CA GLY A 326 19.15 1.28 -15.90
C GLY A 326 20.44 0.59 -16.36
N LEU A 327 20.32 -0.22 -17.43
CA LEU A 327 21.38 -1.09 -17.94
C LEU A 327 22.73 -0.39 -18.09
N ILE A 328 22.74 0.82 -18.64
CA ILE A 328 23.95 1.63 -18.84
C ILE A 328 24.67 1.91 -17.52
N ASP A 329 23.93 2.34 -16.49
CA ASP A 329 24.52 2.69 -15.20
C ASP A 329 24.97 1.41 -14.44
N VAL A 330 24.24 0.30 -14.61
CA VAL A 330 24.57 -1.00 -14.00
C VAL A 330 25.79 -1.64 -14.67
N HIS A 331 25.86 -1.62 -16.00
CA HIS A 331 27.00 -2.08 -16.78
C HIS A 331 28.26 -1.30 -16.42
N GLN A 332 28.16 0.03 -16.31
CA GLN A 332 29.28 0.87 -15.89
C GLN A 332 29.80 0.50 -14.50
N LEU A 333 28.91 0.17 -13.56
CA LEU A 333 29.27 -0.19 -12.19
C LEU A 333 30.06 -1.50 -12.12
N TYR A 334 29.61 -2.53 -12.84
CA TYR A 334 30.15 -3.88 -12.69
C TYR A 334 31.21 -4.25 -13.72
N CYS A 335 31.07 -3.75 -14.94
CA CYS A 335 31.90 -4.15 -16.08
C CYS A 335 32.86 -3.04 -16.52
N GLY A 336 32.60 -1.78 -16.14
CA GLY A 336 33.34 -0.62 -16.65
C GLY A 336 33.16 -0.41 -18.16
N GLY A 337 34.17 0.20 -18.81
CA GLY A 337 34.21 0.38 -20.26
C GLY A 337 33.54 1.66 -20.79
N GLU A 338 33.43 1.74 -22.12
CA GLU A 338 32.73 2.84 -22.80
C GLU A 338 31.24 2.82 -22.48
N ARG A 339 30.68 4.02 -22.30
CA ARG A 339 29.27 4.16 -21.99
C ARG A 339 28.45 3.78 -23.23
N LEU A 340 27.48 2.89 -23.06
CA LEU A 340 26.53 2.53 -24.11
C LEU A 340 25.86 3.78 -24.69
N ASP A 341 25.79 3.83 -26.01
CA ASP A 341 25.20 4.92 -26.78
C ASP A 341 23.68 4.99 -26.52
N LYS A 342 23.16 6.20 -26.30
CA LYS A 342 21.74 6.45 -26.03
C LYS A 342 20.97 6.91 -27.25
N ASP A 343 21.65 7.33 -28.30
CA ASP A 343 21.02 8.11 -29.36
C ASP A 343 20.19 7.22 -30.29
N ALA A 344 20.65 6.00 -30.56
CA ALA A 344 19.91 4.99 -31.35
C ALA A 344 18.53 4.64 -30.74
N ARG A 345 18.42 4.62 -29.40
CA ARG A 345 17.15 4.37 -28.70
C ARG A 345 16.08 5.42 -29.02
N ASN A 346 16.48 6.66 -29.32
CA ASN A 346 15.52 7.71 -29.64
C ASN A 346 14.70 7.39 -30.89
N THR A 347 15.24 6.61 -31.82
CA THR A 347 14.51 6.17 -33.01
C THR A 347 13.32 5.28 -32.66
N PHE A 348 13.45 4.36 -31.70
CA PHE A 348 12.30 3.55 -31.22
C PHE A 348 11.28 4.37 -30.41
N VAL A 349 11.72 5.40 -29.69
CA VAL A 349 10.84 6.18 -28.81
C VAL A 349 10.10 7.31 -29.54
N LYS A 350 10.76 7.96 -30.50
CA LYS A 350 10.26 9.16 -31.17
C LYS A 350 10.13 9.02 -32.69
N GLY A 351 10.83 8.06 -33.29
CA GLY A 351 10.78 7.81 -34.74
C GLY A 351 9.53 7.05 -35.16
N SER A 352 9.44 6.79 -36.45
CA SER A 352 8.41 6.01 -37.11
C SER A 352 8.93 4.62 -37.51
N MET A 353 8.04 3.72 -37.94
CA MET A 353 8.47 2.43 -38.49
C MET A 353 9.34 2.57 -39.75
N ASN A 354 9.19 3.64 -40.54
CA ASN A 354 10.06 3.90 -41.69
C ASN A 354 11.48 4.25 -41.25
N ASP A 355 11.64 5.07 -40.22
CA ASP A 355 12.95 5.41 -39.68
C ASP A 355 13.69 4.16 -39.17
N ILE A 356 12.95 3.19 -38.62
CA ILE A 356 13.49 1.90 -38.17
C ILE A 356 13.91 1.03 -39.36
N ARG A 357 13.12 1.00 -40.44
CA ARG A 357 13.47 0.29 -41.69
C ARG A 357 14.77 0.83 -42.28
N ASP A 358 14.87 2.15 -42.41
CA ASP A 358 16.02 2.81 -43.03
C ASP A 358 17.30 2.63 -42.20
N ASN A 359 17.17 2.54 -40.88
CA ASN A 359 18.29 2.36 -39.94
C ASN A 359 18.40 0.95 -39.36
N PHE A 360 17.85 -0.07 -40.03
CA PHE A 360 17.73 -1.42 -39.49
C PHE A 360 19.07 -2.03 -39.00
N GLN A 361 20.14 -1.93 -39.80
CA GLN A 361 21.44 -2.54 -39.45
C GLN A 361 22.10 -1.88 -38.21
N PRO A 362 22.21 -0.54 -38.13
CA PRO A 362 22.63 0.14 -36.90
C PRO A 362 21.77 -0.20 -35.69
N LEU A 363 20.44 -0.23 -35.83
CA LEU A 363 19.51 -0.48 -34.73
C LEU A 363 19.60 -1.91 -34.21
N MET A 364 19.70 -2.92 -35.08
CA MET A 364 19.95 -4.31 -34.66
C MET A 364 21.28 -4.46 -33.94
N THR A 365 22.32 -3.77 -34.43
CA THR A 365 23.61 -3.75 -33.75
C THR A 365 23.51 -3.10 -32.36
N TYR A 366 22.73 -2.03 -32.22
CA TYR A 366 22.41 -1.44 -30.92
C TYR A 366 21.72 -2.45 -29.98
N CYS A 367 20.66 -3.13 -30.42
CA CYS A 367 19.95 -4.14 -29.62
C CYS A 367 20.89 -5.27 -29.18
N SER A 368 21.78 -5.72 -30.07
CA SER A 368 22.77 -6.75 -29.74
C SER A 368 23.80 -6.30 -28.70
N LYS A 369 24.14 -5.00 -28.64
CA LYS A 369 25.03 -4.46 -27.61
C LYS A 369 24.35 -4.48 -26.23
N ASP A 370 23.05 -4.24 -26.16
CA ASP A 370 22.28 -4.35 -24.91
C ASP A 370 22.21 -5.81 -24.41
N VAL A 371 22.09 -6.78 -25.32
CA VAL A 371 22.23 -8.22 -24.99
C VAL A 371 23.63 -8.56 -24.46
N ILE A 372 24.70 -8.07 -25.10
CA ILE A 372 26.08 -8.25 -24.62
C ILE A 372 26.26 -7.64 -23.23
N ALA A 373 25.80 -6.40 -23.03
CA ALA A 373 25.90 -5.71 -21.75
C ALA A 373 25.12 -6.45 -20.66
N THR A 374 23.93 -6.95 -20.97
CA THR A 374 23.11 -7.75 -20.05
C THR A 374 23.80 -9.05 -19.66
N HIS A 375 24.42 -9.75 -20.61
CA HIS A 375 25.24 -10.93 -20.33
C HIS A 375 26.43 -10.61 -19.43
N ALA A 376 27.18 -9.54 -19.73
CA ALA A 376 28.31 -9.11 -18.91
C ALA A 376 27.89 -8.77 -17.48
N VAL A 377 26.77 -8.06 -17.31
CA VAL A 377 26.18 -7.75 -16.00
C VAL A 377 25.78 -9.03 -15.27
N LEU A 378 25.12 -9.99 -15.94
CA LEU A 378 24.77 -11.28 -15.33
C LEU A 378 26.02 -11.96 -14.76
N ARG A 379 27.11 -12.02 -15.54
CA ARG A 379 28.37 -12.65 -15.11
C ARG A 379 28.97 -12.02 -13.87
N ALA A 380 28.91 -10.70 -13.77
CA ALA A 380 29.47 -9.97 -12.63
C ALA A 380 28.55 -10.03 -11.39
N VAL A 381 27.23 -9.97 -11.57
CA VAL A 381 26.26 -9.85 -10.46
C VAL A 381 25.88 -11.21 -9.88
N LEU A 382 25.79 -12.27 -10.70
CA LEU A 382 25.29 -13.56 -10.27
C LEU A 382 26.10 -14.19 -9.11
N PRO A 383 27.45 -14.18 -9.08
CA PRO A 383 28.20 -14.67 -7.93
C PRO A 383 27.88 -13.91 -6.65
N LEU A 384 27.80 -12.57 -6.73
CA LEU A 384 27.45 -11.71 -5.59
C LEU A 384 26.04 -11.98 -5.09
N PHE A 385 25.11 -12.32 -5.99
CA PHE A 385 23.76 -12.71 -5.62
C PHE A 385 23.77 -14.01 -4.79
N TYR A 386 24.46 -15.06 -5.23
CA TYR A 386 24.50 -16.32 -4.46
C TYR A 386 25.23 -16.20 -3.12
N GLU A 387 26.26 -15.36 -3.03
CA GLU A 387 26.94 -15.05 -1.76
C GLU A 387 25.98 -14.39 -0.75
N ARG A 388 25.14 -13.47 -1.23
CA ARG A 388 24.24 -12.66 -0.40
C ARG A 388 22.91 -13.34 -0.10
N PHE A 389 22.46 -14.22 -0.98
CA PHE A 389 21.20 -14.94 -0.89
C PHE A 389 21.46 -16.46 -0.96
N PRO A 390 22.01 -17.04 0.12
CA PRO A 390 22.50 -18.43 0.12
C PRO A 390 21.38 -19.48 0.12
N HIS A 391 20.15 -19.09 0.46
CA HIS A 391 19.02 -20.02 0.52
C HIS A 391 18.34 -20.17 -0.87
N PRO A 392 18.14 -21.40 -1.39
CA PRO A 392 17.58 -21.61 -2.74
C PRO A 392 16.16 -21.07 -2.91
N VAL A 393 15.38 -21.00 -1.83
CA VAL A 393 14.02 -20.41 -1.80
C VAL A 393 13.99 -18.99 -2.37
N THR A 394 15.02 -18.16 -2.17
CA THR A 394 15.02 -16.79 -2.71
C THR A 394 14.98 -16.79 -4.24
N LEU A 395 15.82 -17.61 -4.88
CA LEU A 395 15.81 -17.75 -6.34
C LEU A 395 14.49 -18.36 -6.82
N ALA A 396 14.01 -19.41 -6.14
CA ALA A 396 12.76 -20.07 -6.50
C ALA A 396 11.55 -19.13 -6.45
N GLY A 397 11.43 -18.36 -5.38
CA GLY A 397 10.38 -17.35 -5.24
C GLY A 397 10.46 -16.27 -6.32
N MET A 398 11.66 -15.76 -6.62
CA MET A 398 11.85 -14.77 -7.69
C MET A 398 11.43 -15.33 -9.06
N LEU A 399 11.79 -16.57 -9.39
CA LEU A 399 11.42 -17.21 -10.65
C LEU A 399 9.91 -17.42 -10.75
N GLU A 400 9.23 -17.86 -9.68
CA GLU A 400 7.78 -18.03 -9.68
C GLU A 400 7.03 -16.69 -9.75
N MET A 401 7.55 -15.63 -9.11
CA MET A 401 6.98 -14.28 -9.23
C MET A 401 7.10 -13.71 -10.64
N SER A 402 8.15 -14.08 -11.38
CA SER A 402 8.41 -13.56 -12.74
C SER A 402 7.33 -13.94 -13.76
N VAL A 403 6.52 -14.97 -13.47
CA VAL A 403 5.51 -15.54 -14.38
C VAL A 403 4.07 -15.16 -14.04
N ALA A 404 3.88 -14.09 -13.25
CA ALA A 404 2.57 -13.53 -12.90
C ALA A 404 1.64 -13.36 -14.13
N TYR A 405 0.35 -13.60 -13.91
CA TYR A 405 -0.67 -13.71 -14.96
C TYR A 405 -2.03 -13.19 -14.48
N LEU A 406 -2.64 -12.28 -15.26
CA LEU A 406 -3.94 -11.68 -14.96
C LEU A 406 -4.91 -11.93 -16.13
N PRO A 407 -5.85 -12.88 -16.01
CA PRO A 407 -6.87 -13.08 -17.03
C PRO A 407 -7.87 -11.90 -17.06
N VAL A 408 -8.29 -11.53 -18.26
CA VAL A 408 -9.29 -10.51 -18.52
C VAL A 408 -10.26 -10.97 -19.60
N ASN A 409 -11.42 -10.33 -19.68
CA ASN A 409 -12.39 -10.55 -20.75
C ASN A 409 -12.88 -9.20 -21.30
N GLU A 410 -13.88 -9.23 -22.17
CA GLU A 410 -14.52 -8.05 -22.76
C GLU A 410 -14.90 -6.94 -21.76
N ASN A 411 -15.14 -7.29 -20.48
CA ASN A 411 -15.47 -6.32 -19.44
C ASN A 411 -14.35 -5.32 -19.20
N TRP A 412 -13.10 -5.65 -19.55
CA TRP A 412 -11.98 -4.72 -19.52
C TRP A 412 -12.26 -3.48 -20.39
N GLN A 413 -12.70 -3.66 -21.63
CA GLN A 413 -13.02 -2.56 -22.54
C GLN A 413 -14.24 -1.77 -22.06
N LYS A 414 -15.26 -2.47 -21.56
CA LYS A 414 -16.45 -1.85 -20.94
C LYS A 414 -16.07 -0.97 -19.74
N TYR A 415 -15.19 -1.45 -18.87
CA TYR A 415 -14.68 -0.71 -17.73
C TYR A 415 -13.91 0.55 -18.14
N LEU A 416 -12.97 0.44 -19.07
CA LEU A 416 -12.20 1.60 -19.55
C LEU A 416 -13.14 2.68 -20.10
N LYS A 417 -14.11 2.28 -20.92
CA LYS A 417 -15.11 3.18 -21.51
C LYS A 417 -15.97 3.84 -20.42
N ASN A 418 -16.49 3.06 -19.47
CA ASN A 418 -17.36 3.56 -18.40
C ASN A 418 -16.62 4.50 -17.46
N ALA A 419 -15.39 4.16 -17.06
CA ALA A 419 -14.56 4.98 -16.20
C ALA A 419 -14.19 6.30 -16.88
N GLN A 420 -13.76 6.26 -18.14
CA GLN A 420 -13.43 7.46 -18.91
C GLN A 420 -14.67 8.35 -19.12
N THR A 421 -15.80 7.75 -19.52
CA THR A 421 -17.06 8.49 -19.72
C THR A 421 -17.52 9.17 -18.43
N SER A 422 -17.48 8.45 -17.31
CA SER A 422 -17.86 8.99 -15.99
C SER A 422 -16.95 10.13 -15.57
N TYR A 423 -15.63 9.98 -15.78
CA TYR A 423 -14.66 11.05 -15.54
C TYR A 423 -14.96 12.28 -16.39
N ASP A 424 -15.19 12.11 -17.70
CA ASP A 424 -15.45 13.22 -18.62
C ASP A 424 -16.77 13.94 -18.32
N GLN A 425 -17.81 13.21 -17.92
CA GLN A 425 -19.08 13.79 -17.46
C GLN A 425 -18.88 14.63 -16.19
N LEU A 426 -18.16 14.10 -15.20
CA LEU A 426 -17.87 14.82 -13.96
C LEU A 426 -16.96 16.04 -14.19
N GLN A 427 -15.97 15.96 -15.08
CA GLN A 427 -15.16 17.12 -15.47
C GLN A 427 -15.99 18.18 -16.19
N ARG A 428 -16.92 17.77 -17.08
CA ARG A 428 -17.87 18.68 -17.72
C ARG A 428 -18.78 19.36 -16.69
N GLU A 429 -19.30 18.62 -15.70
CA GLU A 429 -20.10 19.17 -14.60
C GLU A 429 -19.33 20.26 -13.82
N VAL A 430 -18.05 20.00 -13.51
CA VAL A 430 -17.17 20.97 -12.83
C VAL A 430 -16.96 22.21 -13.69
N LYS A 431 -16.63 22.05 -14.98
CA LYS A 431 -16.43 23.20 -15.88
C LYS A 431 -17.69 24.06 -15.96
N LEU A 432 -18.85 23.47 -16.24
CA LEU A 432 -20.14 24.18 -16.34
C LEU A 432 -20.53 24.90 -15.05
N THR A 433 -20.32 24.24 -13.91
CA THR A 433 -20.65 24.84 -12.60
C THR A 433 -19.72 26.01 -12.27
N LEU A 434 -18.42 25.88 -12.55
CA LEU A 434 -17.46 26.98 -12.36
C LEU A 434 -17.74 28.15 -13.31
N MET A 435 -18.18 27.89 -14.55
CA MET A 435 -18.63 28.93 -15.47
C MET A 435 -19.83 29.68 -14.90
N HIS A 436 -20.84 28.95 -14.39
CA HIS A 436 -22.02 29.58 -13.78
C HIS A 436 -21.63 30.47 -12.60
N LEU A 437 -20.74 29.99 -11.72
CA LEU A 437 -20.23 30.78 -10.60
C LEU A 437 -19.43 32.00 -11.07
N ALA A 438 -18.67 31.88 -12.17
CA ALA A 438 -17.95 33.01 -12.75
C ALA A 438 -18.90 34.04 -13.40
N ASP A 439 -19.96 33.58 -14.07
CA ASP A 439 -21.00 34.42 -14.67
C ASP A 439 -21.77 35.18 -13.56
N GLU A 440 -22.17 34.50 -12.49
CA GLU A 440 -22.79 35.10 -11.30
C GLU A 440 -21.86 36.10 -10.61
N ALA A 441 -20.58 35.75 -10.45
CA ALA A 441 -19.59 36.67 -9.90
C ALA A 441 -19.44 37.91 -10.78
N CYS A 442 -19.41 37.76 -12.10
CA CYS A 442 -19.29 38.89 -13.03
C CYS A 442 -20.46 39.88 -12.90
N GLN A 443 -21.66 39.42 -12.54
CA GLN A 443 -22.82 40.29 -12.30
C GLN A 443 -22.62 41.22 -11.09
N LEU A 444 -21.72 40.90 -10.15
CA LEU A 444 -21.36 41.77 -9.03
C LEU A 444 -20.64 43.06 -9.45
N SER A 445 -20.23 43.16 -10.72
CA SER A 445 -19.75 44.42 -11.30
C SER A 445 -20.82 45.51 -11.32
N HIS A 446 -22.10 45.13 -11.39
CA HIS A 446 -23.21 46.08 -11.33
C HIS A 446 -23.34 46.62 -9.90
N GLU A 447 -23.37 47.95 -9.76
CA GLU A 447 -23.44 48.67 -8.48
C GLU A 447 -22.22 48.44 -7.55
N GLU A 448 -21.08 48.01 -8.08
CA GLU A 448 -19.84 47.74 -7.32
C GLU A 448 -20.01 46.78 -6.14
N LYS A 449 -21.01 45.88 -6.19
CA LYS A 449 -21.31 44.90 -5.13
C LYS A 449 -20.13 43.98 -4.81
N TYR A 450 -19.21 43.79 -5.76
CA TYR A 450 -17.98 43.02 -5.54
C TYR A 450 -17.09 43.60 -4.42
N LYS A 451 -17.12 44.92 -4.17
CA LYS A 451 -16.38 45.55 -3.06
C LYS A 451 -16.84 45.02 -1.69
N LYS A 452 -18.07 44.51 -1.61
CA LYS A 452 -18.66 43.91 -0.39
C LYS A 452 -18.42 42.39 -0.28
N ASP A 453 -17.78 41.75 -1.26
CA ASP A 453 -17.54 40.30 -1.28
C ASP A 453 -16.17 39.93 -0.69
N SER A 454 -16.16 39.16 0.39
CA SER A 454 -14.92 38.80 1.12
C SER A 454 -13.91 37.95 0.33
N TRP A 455 -14.27 37.41 -0.85
CA TRP A 455 -13.38 36.58 -1.68
C TRP A 455 -12.98 37.23 -2.99
N LEU A 456 -13.82 38.10 -3.54
CA LEU A 456 -13.71 38.61 -4.92
C LEU A 456 -13.29 40.08 -5.02
N TYR A 457 -13.19 40.80 -3.90
CA TYR A 457 -12.89 42.24 -3.88
C TYR A 457 -11.54 42.61 -4.53
N ASP A 458 -10.52 41.76 -4.37
CA ASP A 458 -9.14 41.96 -4.82
C ASP A 458 -8.88 41.57 -6.28
N LEU A 459 -9.93 41.22 -7.04
CA LEU A 459 -9.81 40.90 -8.46
C LEU A 459 -9.71 42.18 -9.30
N ASP A 460 -9.16 42.04 -10.51
CA ASP A 460 -9.05 43.15 -11.46
C ASP A 460 -10.40 43.45 -12.14
N TRP A 461 -11.20 44.30 -11.50
CA TRP A 461 -12.53 44.72 -11.95
C TRP A 461 -12.50 45.83 -13.02
N THR A 462 -11.33 46.22 -13.52
CA THR A 462 -11.22 47.31 -14.50
C THR A 462 -11.93 46.98 -15.83
N VAL A 463 -12.81 47.88 -16.26
CA VAL A 463 -13.54 47.75 -17.53
C VAL A 463 -12.89 48.67 -18.56
N LYS A 464 -12.14 48.09 -19.51
CA LYS A 464 -11.56 48.85 -20.62
C LYS A 464 -12.66 49.17 -21.64
N LYS A 465 -13.06 50.44 -21.75
CA LYS A 465 -13.89 50.93 -22.87
C LYS A 465 -13.03 50.94 -24.14
N LEU A 466 -13.18 49.96 -25.02
CA LEU A 466 -12.54 50.02 -26.34
C LEU A 466 -13.14 51.19 -27.14
N ARG A 467 -12.31 52.13 -27.59
CA ARG A 467 -12.70 53.12 -28.62
C ARG A 467 -12.95 52.36 -29.92
N ILE A 468 -14.21 52.11 -30.25
CA ILE A 468 -14.62 51.51 -31.53
C ILE A 468 -14.22 52.46 -32.67
N LYS A 469 -13.41 52.00 -33.62
CA LYS A 469 -13.35 52.63 -34.96
C LYS A 469 -14.72 52.41 -35.60
N LYS A 470 -15.42 53.51 -35.94
CA LYS A 470 -16.76 53.54 -36.53
C LYS A 470 -16.97 52.40 -37.55
N ASN A 471 -18.01 51.60 -37.31
CA ASN A 471 -18.64 50.55 -38.16
C ASN A 471 -18.58 49.10 -37.67
N SER A 472 -19.07 48.84 -36.45
CA SER A 472 -19.72 47.56 -36.14
C SER A 472 -20.88 47.79 -35.16
N LYS A 473 -22.10 47.35 -35.52
CA LYS A 473 -23.30 47.35 -34.66
C LYS A 473 -23.26 46.13 -33.72
N ILE A 474 -22.34 46.14 -32.76
CA ILE A 474 -22.36 45.20 -31.63
C ILE A 474 -22.10 46.06 -30.38
N GLU A 475 -23.04 46.04 -29.43
CA GLU A 475 -22.86 46.72 -28.15
C GLU A 475 -21.57 46.23 -27.45
N PRO A 476 -20.77 47.12 -26.84
CA PRO A 476 -19.54 46.75 -26.18
C PRO A 476 -19.86 45.99 -24.89
N ASN A 477 -19.60 44.68 -24.86
CA ASN A 477 -19.64 43.87 -23.65
C ASN A 477 -18.68 44.48 -22.59
N THR A 478 -19.23 45.16 -21.58
CA THR A 478 -18.54 45.79 -20.45
C THR A 478 -18.13 44.73 -19.42
N LEU A 479 -17.27 43.79 -19.82
CA LEU A 479 -16.80 42.72 -18.93
C LEU A 479 -15.54 43.16 -18.15
N PRO A 480 -15.42 42.82 -16.86
CA PRO A 480 -14.20 43.01 -16.06
C PRO A 480 -12.96 42.34 -16.66
N GLU A 481 -11.76 42.89 -16.42
CA GLU A 481 -10.51 42.37 -16.99
C GLU A 481 -10.20 40.94 -16.52
N TRP A 482 -10.44 40.61 -15.26
CA TRP A 482 -10.24 39.24 -14.76
C TRP A 482 -11.09 38.20 -15.53
N TYR A 483 -12.35 38.54 -15.85
CA TYR A 483 -13.28 37.65 -16.55
C TYR A 483 -12.94 37.59 -18.05
N ARG A 484 -12.58 38.72 -18.66
CA ARG A 484 -12.14 38.80 -20.06
C ARG A 484 -10.90 37.93 -20.34
N LYS A 485 -9.94 37.89 -19.40
CA LYS A 485 -8.76 37.01 -19.46
C LYS A 485 -9.11 35.52 -19.47
N LEU A 486 -10.30 35.14 -18.97
CA LEU A 486 -10.78 33.75 -19.02
C LEU A 486 -11.44 33.42 -20.37
N CYS A 487 -12.11 34.38 -20.99
CA CYS A 487 -12.79 34.20 -22.29
C CYS A 487 -11.86 34.24 -23.50
N SER A 488 -10.64 34.78 -23.36
CA SER A 488 -9.66 34.85 -24.45
C SER A 488 -8.95 33.53 -24.77
N LYS A 489 -9.08 32.52 -23.90
CA LYS A 489 -8.51 31.18 -24.11
C LYS A 489 -9.43 30.38 -25.04
N LYS A 490 -8.89 29.91 -26.17
CA LYS A 490 -9.61 29.01 -27.09
C LYS A 490 -9.44 27.56 -26.63
N GLU A 491 -10.54 26.85 -26.35
CA GLU A 491 -10.59 25.38 -26.24
C GLU A 491 -11.41 24.83 -27.41
N GLU A 492 -10.96 23.71 -27.98
CA GLU A 492 -11.65 22.99 -29.05
C GLU A 492 -13.00 22.44 -28.51
N ASN A 493 -14.10 22.61 -29.24
CA ASN A 493 -15.49 22.30 -28.80
C ASN A 493 -16.03 23.16 -27.63
N TRP A 494 -15.52 24.37 -27.43
CA TRP A 494 -16.02 25.32 -26.41
C TRP A 494 -16.78 26.50 -27.03
N PRO A 495 -17.89 26.98 -26.43
CA PRO A 495 -18.64 28.11 -26.97
C PRO A 495 -17.77 29.39 -27.02
N PRO A 496 -17.72 30.11 -28.16
CA PRO A 496 -16.96 31.36 -28.27
C PRO A 496 -17.50 32.42 -27.30
N GLY A 497 -16.61 33.10 -26.59
CA GLY A 497 -16.95 34.18 -25.65
C GLY A 497 -17.27 33.76 -24.21
N LYS A 498 -17.27 32.46 -23.90
CA LYS A 498 -17.45 31.94 -22.52
C LYS A 498 -16.11 31.72 -21.79
N PRO A 499 -16.06 31.85 -20.45
CA PRO A 499 -14.82 31.71 -19.70
C PRO A 499 -14.35 30.25 -19.70
N VAL A 500 -13.08 30.02 -20.01
CA VAL A 500 -12.42 28.71 -19.83
C VAL A 500 -11.85 28.67 -18.41
N ILE A 501 -12.49 27.89 -17.54
CA ILE A 501 -12.14 27.79 -16.12
C ILE A 501 -11.93 26.34 -15.67
N SER A 502 -10.93 26.14 -14.81
CA SER A 502 -10.63 24.85 -14.19
C SER A 502 -10.24 25.00 -12.72
N THR A 503 -10.28 23.89 -11.97
CA THR A 503 -9.89 23.83 -10.55
C THR A 503 -8.40 24.08 -10.30
N GLN A 504 -7.57 24.12 -11.36
CA GLN A 504 -6.15 24.46 -11.25
C GLN A 504 -5.90 25.98 -11.27
N MET A 505 -6.89 26.77 -11.67
CA MET A 505 -6.74 28.22 -11.77
C MET A 505 -6.90 28.88 -10.40
N ARG A 506 -6.10 29.93 -10.13
CA ARG A 506 -6.12 30.67 -8.85
C ARG A 506 -7.48 31.27 -8.50
N ILE A 507 -8.31 31.55 -9.51
CA ILE A 507 -9.66 32.10 -9.33
C ILE A 507 -10.67 31.07 -8.81
N ALA A 508 -10.46 29.77 -9.05
CA ALA A 508 -11.45 28.76 -8.70
C ALA A 508 -11.73 28.65 -7.18
N PRO A 509 -10.71 28.65 -6.28
CA PRO A 509 -10.97 28.72 -4.83
C PRO A 509 -11.75 29.95 -4.37
N LYS A 510 -11.57 31.11 -5.03
CA LYS A 510 -12.30 32.35 -4.74
C LYS A 510 -13.77 32.24 -5.16
N LEU A 511 -14.04 31.74 -6.38
CA LEU A 511 -15.42 31.53 -6.86
C LEU A 511 -16.20 30.49 -6.04
N LEU A 512 -15.51 29.47 -5.52
CA LEU A 512 -16.11 28.50 -4.60
C LEU A 512 -16.35 29.06 -3.18
N ARG A 513 -15.84 30.27 -2.89
CA ARG A 513 -15.83 30.90 -1.57
C ARG A 513 -15.34 29.93 -0.50
N LEU A 514 -14.15 29.35 -0.72
CA LEU A 514 -13.60 28.36 0.19
C LEU A 514 -13.30 28.96 1.56
N THR A 515 -13.53 28.16 2.61
CA THR A 515 -13.22 28.50 3.99
C THR A 515 -12.35 27.46 4.67
N TRP A 516 -11.46 27.92 5.56
CA TRP A 516 -10.64 27.09 6.45
C TRP A 516 -11.12 27.27 7.89
N ASN A 517 -11.70 26.24 8.51
CA ASN A 517 -12.38 26.31 9.81
C ASN A 517 -13.41 27.46 9.90
N GLY A 518 -14.05 27.81 8.78
CA GLY A 518 -15.04 28.88 8.69
C GLY A 518 -14.50 30.25 8.26
N PHE A 519 -13.18 30.45 8.28
CA PHE A 519 -12.51 31.69 7.85
C PHE A 519 -12.27 31.72 6.34
N PRO A 520 -12.40 32.87 5.66
CA PRO A 520 -12.22 32.98 4.21
C PRO A 520 -10.77 32.70 3.80
N LEU A 521 -10.59 31.92 2.72
CA LEU A 521 -9.29 31.72 2.09
C LEU A 521 -8.86 32.96 1.30
N TYR A 522 -7.58 33.31 1.43
CA TYR A 522 -6.93 34.40 0.71
C TYR A 522 -5.62 33.93 0.08
N TYR A 523 -5.25 34.51 -1.06
CA TYR A 523 -4.02 34.18 -1.76
C TYR A 523 -3.07 35.37 -1.71
N ASP A 524 -1.90 35.16 -1.13
CA ASP A 524 -0.80 36.12 -1.09
C ASP A 524 0.30 35.73 -2.08
N ASP A 525 0.85 36.68 -2.84
CA ASP A 525 1.85 36.39 -3.88
C ASP A 525 3.19 35.88 -3.30
N THR A 526 3.54 36.34 -2.09
CA THR A 526 4.75 35.90 -1.38
C THR A 526 4.56 34.57 -0.66
N HIS A 527 3.46 34.40 0.07
CA HIS A 527 3.25 33.31 1.02
C HIS A 527 2.31 32.20 0.51
N GLY A 528 1.63 32.41 -0.62
CA GLY A 528 0.69 31.47 -1.21
C GLY A 528 -0.69 31.51 -0.56
N TRP A 529 -1.43 30.39 -0.59
CA TRP A 529 -2.76 30.31 0.02
C TRP A 529 -2.72 30.26 1.55
N GLY A 530 -3.56 31.07 2.18
CA GLY A 530 -3.82 31.12 3.61
C GLY A 530 -5.29 31.43 3.91
N TYR A 531 -5.58 31.73 5.17
CA TYR A 531 -6.90 32.17 5.63
C TYR A 531 -6.77 33.40 6.52
N LEU A 532 -7.79 34.27 6.47
CA LEU A 532 -7.80 35.55 7.18
C LEU A 532 -8.56 35.42 8.51
N VAL A 533 -7.90 35.82 9.60
CA VAL A 533 -8.48 35.83 10.95
C VAL A 533 -8.47 37.28 11.48
N PRO A 534 -9.58 37.81 12.02
CA PRO A 534 -9.58 39.15 12.60
C PRO A 534 -8.63 39.27 13.78
N LYS A 535 -8.04 40.44 13.96
CA LYS A 535 -7.28 40.78 15.17
C LYS A 535 -8.21 40.71 16.39
N ASN A 536 -7.74 40.17 17.51
CA ASN A 536 -8.54 39.99 18.73
C ASN A 536 -9.25 41.31 19.11
N SER A 537 -10.56 41.21 19.35
CA SER A 537 -11.47 42.27 19.79
C SER A 537 -11.25 42.70 21.25
N THR A 538 -10.02 43.06 21.61
CA THR A 538 -9.72 43.70 22.89
C THR A 538 -9.46 45.20 22.76
N GLU A 539 -9.37 45.73 21.55
CA GLU A 539 -9.11 47.17 21.30
C GLU A 539 -10.03 47.80 20.24
N CYS A 540 -11.19 47.20 19.93
CA CYS A 540 -12.29 47.97 19.31
C CYS A 540 -13.31 48.25 20.40
N SER A 541 -13.09 49.34 21.15
CA SER A 541 -14.17 49.96 21.91
C SER A 541 -15.22 50.48 20.92
N GLU A 542 -16.49 50.44 21.30
CA GLU A 542 -17.64 50.99 20.55
C GLU A 542 -17.56 52.52 20.33
N SER A 543 -16.39 53.14 20.52
CA SER A 543 -16.17 54.59 20.45
C SER A 543 -15.59 55.09 19.13
N GLU A 544 -15.37 54.22 18.12
CA GLU A 544 -14.90 54.64 16.78
C GLU A 544 -15.97 54.52 15.68
N PHE A 545 -17.21 54.17 16.03
CA PHE A 545 -18.37 54.40 15.16
C PHE A 545 -19.08 55.67 15.63
N GLY A 546 -18.41 56.82 15.46
CA GLY A 546 -19.07 58.11 15.55
C GLY A 546 -19.99 58.27 14.35
N ASP A 547 -21.25 58.62 14.61
CA ASP A 547 -22.16 59.20 13.63
C ASP A 547 -21.60 60.57 13.21
N ASP A 548 -20.62 60.61 12.32
CA ASP A 548 -20.17 61.85 11.67
C ASP A 548 -20.03 61.62 10.16
N ASP A 549 -20.97 62.23 9.43
CA ASP A 549 -20.91 62.51 8.00
C ASP A 549 -19.69 63.39 7.72
N GLU A 550 -18.52 62.81 7.44
CA GLU A 550 -17.46 63.35 6.57
C GLU A 550 -16.21 62.45 6.67
N CYS A 551 -16.00 61.56 5.70
CA CYS A 551 -14.71 60.89 5.52
C CYS A 551 -14.37 60.86 4.04
N GLY A 552 -13.28 61.53 3.69
CA GLY A 552 -12.75 61.65 2.34
C GLY A 552 -12.27 60.33 1.75
N ASP A 553 -12.15 60.33 0.43
CA ASP A 553 -11.94 59.21 -0.50
C ASP A 553 -10.63 58.37 -0.36
N ASP A 554 -9.94 58.36 0.78
CA ASP A 554 -8.58 57.77 0.88
C ASP A 554 -8.35 56.74 2.02
N ASP A 555 -9.37 56.01 2.50
CA ASP A 555 -9.17 54.94 3.51
C ASP A 555 -9.86 53.60 3.17
N ASP A 556 -9.51 53.01 2.02
CA ASP A 556 -9.93 51.67 1.57
C ASP A 556 -9.52 50.53 2.53
N GLY A 557 -8.60 50.78 3.48
CA GLY A 557 -8.05 49.78 4.40
C GLY A 557 -8.98 49.36 5.55
N ASN A 558 -9.80 50.28 6.06
CA ASN A 558 -10.67 50.07 7.24
C ASN A 558 -11.99 49.36 6.89
N PHE A 559 -12.46 49.48 5.65
CA PHE A 559 -13.72 48.87 5.19
C PHE A 559 -13.65 47.33 5.15
N LEU A 560 -12.53 46.72 4.75
CA LEU A 560 -12.40 45.27 4.65
C LEU A 560 -12.47 44.57 6.02
N LEU A 561 -11.84 45.16 7.04
CA LEU A 561 -11.88 44.66 8.41
C LEU A 561 -13.31 44.64 8.94
N LEU A 562 -14.08 45.71 8.71
CA LEU A 562 -15.48 45.83 9.14
C LEU A 562 -16.36 44.73 8.54
N PHE A 563 -16.21 44.42 7.25
CA PHE A 563 -17.02 43.39 6.58
C PHE A 563 -16.57 41.96 6.90
N ILE A 564 -15.26 41.70 7.03
CA ILE A 564 -14.77 40.39 7.51
C ILE A 564 -15.21 40.18 8.96
N LEU A 565 -15.18 41.22 9.80
CA LEU A 565 -15.72 41.21 11.16
C LEU A 565 -17.23 40.96 11.15
N LEU A 566 -18.03 41.68 10.35
CA LEU A 566 -19.48 41.45 10.21
C LEU A 566 -19.79 40.02 9.73
N TYR A 567 -19.04 39.51 8.77
CA TYR A 567 -19.16 38.15 8.28
C TYR A 567 -18.87 37.11 9.37
N ILE A 568 -17.79 37.31 10.13
CA ILE A 568 -17.38 36.44 11.23
C ILE A 568 -18.33 36.58 12.42
N PHE A 569 -18.86 37.77 12.68
CA PHE A 569 -19.83 38.06 13.73
C PHE A 569 -21.18 37.40 13.43
N ASN A 570 -21.65 37.46 12.17
CA ASN A 570 -22.83 36.72 11.70
C ASN A 570 -22.61 35.19 11.73
N PHE A 571 -21.42 34.72 11.34
CA PHE A 571 -21.05 33.31 11.45
C PHE A 571 -20.97 32.84 12.92
N TYR A 572 -20.48 33.69 13.83
CA TYR A 572 -20.39 33.44 15.26
C TYR A 572 -21.77 33.42 15.92
N ASN A 573 -22.67 34.32 15.54
CA ASN A 573 -24.08 34.27 15.96
C ASN A 573 -24.78 33.01 15.45
N PHE A 574 -24.53 32.61 14.20
CA PHE A 574 -25.06 31.36 13.62
C PHE A 574 -24.53 30.10 14.34
N LEU A 575 -23.23 30.06 14.66
CA LEU A 575 -22.61 28.97 15.43
C LEU A 575 -23.10 28.91 16.88
N LYS A 576 -23.29 30.08 17.54
CA LYS A 576 -23.87 30.16 18.88
C LYS A 576 -25.31 29.63 18.91
N VAL A 577 -26.10 29.96 17.89
CA VAL A 577 -27.45 29.40 17.70
C VAL A 577 -27.37 27.88 17.50
N GLN A 578 -26.49 27.37 16.63
CA GLN A 578 -26.33 25.92 16.45
C GLN A 578 -25.84 25.18 17.71
N ILE A 579 -24.91 25.75 18.48
CA ILE A 579 -24.39 25.13 19.72
C ILE A 579 -25.46 25.14 20.80
N PHE A 580 -26.22 26.23 20.96
CA PHE A 580 -27.38 26.31 21.85
C PHE A 580 -28.45 25.26 21.50
N PHE A 581 -28.76 25.08 20.21
CA PHE A 581 -29.67 24.02 19.76
C PHE A 581 -29.09 22.61 19.96
N ARG A 582 -27.77 22.42 19.87
CA ARG A 582 -27.11 21.12 20.12
C ARG A 582 -27.09 20.72 21.58
N GLU A 583 -26.86 21.68 22.48
CA GLU A 583 -26.82 21.46 23.93
C GLU A 583 -28.22 21.31 24.53
N ASN A 584 -29.23 21.97 23.95
CA ASN A 584 -30.64 21.86 24.38
C ASN A 584 -31.49 20.92 23.50
N ALA A 585 -30.88 20.21 22.54
CA ALA A 585 -31.56 19.33 21.58
C ALA A 585 -32.50 18.33 22.26
N ALA A 586 -32.06 17.73 23.37
CA ALA A 586 -32.86 16.75 24.11
C ALA A 586 -34.11 17.32 24.79
N ASN A 587 -34.08 18.60 25.22
CA ASN A 587 -35.24 19.28 25.79
C ASN A 587 -36.20 19.76 24.71
N ILE A 588 -35.67 20.23 23.57
CA ILE A 588 -36.45 20.71 22.43
C ILE A 588 -37.12 19.54 21.70
N GLU A 589 -36.44 18.40 21.51
CA GLU A 589 -37.04 17.16 20.99
C GLU A 589 -38.11 16.60 21.94
N LYS A 590 -37.93 16.71 23.27
CA LYS A 590 -38.95 16.32 24.26
C LYS A 590 -40.21 17.18 24.16
N LEU A 591 -40.05 18.50 24.04
CA LEU A 591 -41.15 19.45 23.88
C LEU A 591 -41.86 19.27 22.53
N TRP A 592 -41.11 19.03 21.45
CA TRP A 592 -41.67 18.71 20.13
C TRP A 592 -42.43 17.38 20.12
N ALA A 593 -41.89 16.33 20.75
CA ALA A 593 -42.57 15.04 20.87
C ALA A 593 -43.83 15.10 21.77
N GLN A 594 -43.90 16.05 22.71
CA GLN A 594 -45.10 16.31 23.52
C GLN A 594 -46.18 17.05 22.74
N LEU A 595 -45.78 18.00 21.87
CA LEU A 595 -46.64 18.71 20.92
C LEU A 595 -47.22 17.77 19.85
N GLU A 596 -46.41 16.89 19.25
CA GLU A 596 -46.86 15.91 18.25
C GLU A 596 -47.83 14.85 18.83
N ARG A 597 -47.70 14.54 20.12
CA ARG A 597 -48.56 13.55 20.81
C ARG A 597 -49.79 14.18 21.48
N GLY A 598 -49.97 15.50 21.38
CA GLY A 598 -51.12 16.21 21.96
C GLY A 598 -51.21 16.18 23.49
N ILE A 599 -50.06 16.15 24.17
CA ILE A 599 -49.99 16.05 25.64
C ILE A 599 -49.60 17.41 26.23
N GLY A 600 -50.60 18.19 26.67
CA GLY A 600 -50.46 19.52 27.29
C GLY A 600 -51.34 20.57 26.61
N ASP A 601 -51.47 21.76 27.20
CA ASP A 601 -52.18 22.89 26.58
C ASP A 601 -51.33 23.46 25.41
N PRO A 602 -51.84 23.50 24.16
CA PRO A 602 -51.08 23.98 23.00
C PRO A 602 -50.59 25.43 23.12
N VAL A 603 -51.31 26.26 23.87
CA VAL A 603 -50.96 27.68 24.08
C VAL A 603 -49.79 27.79 25.06
N GLU A 604 -49.85 27.01 26.14
CA GLU A 604 -48.82 26.97 27.19
C GLU A 604 -47.52 26.30 26.69
N LEU A 605 -47.63 25.26 25.86
CA LEU A 605 -46.50 24.60 25.20
C LEU A 605 -45.85 25.49 24.13
N SER A 606 -46.65 26.25 23.38
CA SER A 606 -46.13 27.26 22.45
C SER A 606 -45.44 28.41 23.18
N GLU A 607 -45.97 28.85 24.32
CA GLU A 607 -45.32 29.86 25.17
C GLU A 607 -44.03 29.34 25.82
N LEU A 608 -43.97 28.09 26.26
CA LEU A 608 -42.76 27.45 26.78
C LEU A 608 -41.70 27.26 25.69
N PHE A 609 -42.10 26.89 24.48
CA PHE A 609 -41.21 26.80 23.31
C PHE A 609 -40.70 28.19 22.91
N LEU A 610 -41.57 29.20 22.82
CA LEU A 610 -41.20 30.58 22.54
C LEU A 610 -40.35 31.18 23.66
N ASN A 611 -40.57 30.84 24.94
CA ASN A 611 -39.73 31.27 26.06
C ASN A 611 -38.38 30.56 26.09
N ALA A 612 -38.29 29.28 25.69
CA ALA A 612 -37.02 28.59 25.52
C ALA A 612 -36.19 29.20 24.37
N VAL A 613 -36.85 29.69 23.32
CA VAL A 613 -36.24 30.41 22.19
C VAL A 613 -35.92 31.87 22.54
N ARG A 614 -36.75 32.54 23.37
CA ARG A 614 -36.54 33.93 23.82
C ARG A 614 -35.52 34.07 24.96
N ASN A 615 -35.32 33.02 25.77
CA ASN A 615 -34.32 32.97 26.83
C ASN A 615 -32.90 32.65 26.31
N VAL A 616 -32.64 32.77 25.01
CA VAL A 616 -31.27 32.94 24.51
C VAL A 616 -30.72 34.21 25.19
N PRO A 617 -29.73 34.10 26.09
CA PRO A 617 -29.36 35.23 26.95
C PRO A 617 -28.93 36.44 26.13
N LYS A 618 -29.63 37.56 26.34
CA LYS A 618 -29.29 38.87 25.80
C LYS A 618 -27.92 39.28 26.34
N ARG A 619 -27.00 39.56 25.40
CA ARG A 619 -25.68 40.23 25.41
C ARG A 619 -24.76 40.25 26.66
N GLU A 620 -25.22 40.17 27.91
CA GLU A 620 -24.43 40.64 29.07
C GLU A 620 -23.78 39.57 29.97
N LYS A 621 -24.10 38.28 29.85
CA LYS A 621 -23.53 37.22 30.73
C LYS A 621 -22.51 36.27 30.10
N TRP A 622 -21.79 36.72 29.06
CA TRP A 622 -20.79 35.89 28.38
C TRP A 622 -19.38 36.52 28.40
N GLN A 623 -18.88 36.88 29.58
CA GLN A 623 -17.54 37.46 29.79
C GLN A 623 -16.38 36.42 29.80
N LYS A 624 -16.46 35.37 28.98
CA LYS A 624 -15.25 34.57 28.70
C LYS A 624 -14.99 34.60 27.20
N PRO A 625 -13.97 35.33 26.72
CA PRO A 625 -13.58 35.23 25.32
C PRO A 625 -13.25 33.76 25.05
N LEU A 626 -13.85 33.20 23.98
CA LEU A 626 -13.39 31.92 23.46
C LEU A 626 -11.92 32.13 23.09
N ARG A 627 -11.01 31.59 23.91
CA ARG A 627 -9.60 31.46 23.52
C ARG A 627 -9.59 30.58 22.29
N PHE A 628 -9.42 31.18 21.12
CA PHE A 628 -8.96 30.43 19.96
C PHE A 628 -7.64 29.79 20.38
N PRO A 629 -7.45 28.47 20.19
CA PRO A 629 -6.19 27.83 20.53
C PRO A 629 -5.07 28.63 19.84
N ALA A 630 -4.07 29.06 20.61
CA ALA A 630 -2.94 29.80 20.09
C ALA A 630 -2.29 28.96 18.99
N ILE A 631 -2.55 29.31 17.73
CA ILE A 631 -1.80 28.79 16.60
C ILE A 631 -0.52 29.61 16.59
N GLU A 632 0.60 28.99 16.95
CA GLU A 632 1.91 29.66 16.96
C GLU A 632 2.18 30.35 15.61
N PRO A 633 2.79 31.54 15.63
CA PRO A 633 2.83 32.44 14.50
C PRO A 633 3.91 31.97 13.54
N ASP A 634 3.53 31.63 12.32
CA ASP A 634 4.52 31.38 11.28
C ASP A 634 4.28 32.35 10.13
N ILE A 635 4.38 33.64 10.47
CA ILE A 635 4.34 34.88 9.65
C ILE A 635 3.11 35.74 9.96
N GLU A 636 3.30 36.83 10.72
CA GLU A 636 2.34 37.91 10.89
C GLU A 636 2.45 38.87 9.70
N VAL A 637 1.83 38.53 8.57
CA VAL A 637 1.52 39.53 7.55
C VAL A 637 0.17 40.13 7.91
N GLU A 638 0.17 41.42 8.22
CA GLU A 638 -1.06 42.18 8.42
C GLU A 638 -1.62 42.53 7.04
N ILE A 639 -2.86 42.10 6.79
CA ILE A 639 -3.61 42.46 5.59
C ILE A 639 -4.91 43.11 6.08
N ASN A 640 -4.98 44.44 5.99
CA ASN A 640 -6.17 45.25 6.27
C ASN A 640 -6.91 44.84 7.57
N GLY A 641 -6.20 44.90 8.71
CA GLY A 641 -6.75 44.58 10.03
C GLY A 641 -6.95 43.08 10.34
N CYS A 642 -6.71 42.18 9.38
CA CYS A 642 -6.73 40.74 9.58
C CYS A 642 -5.31 40.16 9.66
N LYS A 643 -5.15 39.12 10.49
CA LYS A 643 -3.97 38.26 10.51
C LYS A 643 -4.08 37.19 9.44
N PHE A 644 -3.08 37.13 8.56
CA PHE A 644 -2.98 36.09 7.55
C PHE A 644 -2.30 34.84 8.11
N HIS A 645 -2.94 33.68 7.97
CA HIS A 645 -2.37 32.40 8.37
C HIS A 645 -2.19 31.48 7.17
N ARG A 646 -0.95 31.03 6.93
CA ARG A 646 -0.62 30.11 5.84
C ARG A 646 -1.34 28.77 6.00
N LEU A 647 -1.79 28.19 4.89
CA LEU A 647 -2.28 26.82 4.89
C LEU A 647 -1.13 25.84 5.18
N PRO A 648 -1.38 24.76 5.95
CA PRO A 648 -0.35 23.78 6.26
C PRO A 648 0.07 23.02 5.00
N HIS A 649 1.38 22.96 4.75
CA HIS A 649 1.96 22.20 3.64
C HIS A 649 2.52 20.86 4.12
N LYS A 650 2.34 19.79 3.34
CA LYS A 650 2.77 18.42 3.70
C LYS A 650 4.28 18.29 3.97
N ASP A 651 5.08 19.02 3.20
CA ASP A 651 6.55 19.02 3.26
C ASP A 651 7.11 20.00 4.31
N GLY A 652 6.25 20.50 5.20
CA GLY A 652 6.63 21.36 6.33
C GLY A 652 6.21 22.83 6.19
N PRO A 653 6.28 23.60 7.29
CA PRO A 653 5.69 24.94 7.40
C PRO A 653 6.37 26.01 6.54
N LYS A 654 7.58 25.76 6.04
CA LYS A 654 8.31 26.72 5.16
C LYS A 654 7.81 26.72 3.72
N ASN A 655 7.09 25.68 3.30
CA ASN A 655 6.62 25.55 1.92
C ASN A 655 5.26 26.23 1.72
N ARG A 656 5.10 26.95 0.61
CA ARG A 656 3.85 27.65 0.27
C ARG A 656 2.84 26.73 -0.42
N VAL A 657 1.56 26.89 -0.10
CA VAL A 657 0.48 26.15 -0.75
C VAL A 657 0.09 26.87 -2.05
N GLY A 658 0.23 26.19 -3.19
CA GLY A 658 -0.13 26.75 -4.50
C GLY A 658 -1.58 26.53 -4.93
N ASN A 659 -2.19 25.41 -4.52
CA ASN A 659 -3.58 25.09 -4.85
C ASN A 659 -4.28 24.38 -3.67
N PRO A 660 -5.30 24.99 -3.04
CA PRO A 660 -6.03 24.40 -1.91
C PRO A 660 -7.00 23.27 -2.34
N LEU A 661 -7.19 23.05 -3.65
CA LEU A 661 -7.94 21.94 -4.23
C LEU A 661 -7.03 20.77 -4.65
N ALA A 662 -5.74 20.82 -4.30
CA ALA A 662 -4.81 19.73 -4.57
C ALA A 662 -5.15 18.47 -3.75
N LYS A 663 -4.61 17.32 -4.18
CA LYS A 663 -4.83 16.00 -3.56
C LYS A 663 -4.57 16.00 -2.05
N ASP A 664 -3.58 16.76 -1.59
CA ASP A 664 -3.17 16.80 -0.17
C ASP A 664 -4.25 17.39 0.75
N PHE A 665 -5.21 18.13 0.21
CA PHE A 665 -6.32 18.75 0.96
C PHE A 665 -7.61 17.94 0.96
N LEU A 666 -7.68 16.79 0.26
CA LEU A 666 -8.90 15.97 0.20
C LEU A 666 -9.40 15.54 1.59
N ASN A 667 -8.50 15.14 2.48
CA ASN A 667 -8.86 14.78 3.86
C ASN A 667 -9.38 15.98 4.67
N LYS A 668 -8.94 17.20 4.32
CA LYS A 668 -9.39 18.45 4.96
C LYS A 668 -10.78 18.84 4.48
N ILE A 669 -11.17 18.45 3.26
CA ILE A 669 -12.54 18.55 2.78
C ILE A 669 -13.44 17.56 3.55
N GLU A 670 -13.00 16.31 3.71
CA GLU A 670 -13.76 15.27 4.42
C GLU A 670 -14.06 15.60 5.88
N ASN A 671 -13.05 16.06 6.63
CA ASN A 671 -13.21 16.40 8.04
C ASN A 671 -13.88 17.76 8.25
N GLY A 672 -14.27 18.45 7.17
CA GLY A 672 -14.95 19.74 7.19
C GLY A 672 -14.05 20.93 7.58
N THR A 673 -12.72 20.75 7.59
CA THR A 673 -11.78 21.86 7.78
C THR A 673 -11.81 22.81 6.58
N LEU A 674 -11.85 22.28 5.36
CA LEU A 674 -11.96 23.04 4.11
C LEU A 674 -13.38 22.87 3.54
N LYS A 675 -14.16 23.96 3.42
CA LYS A 675 -15.56 23.91 2.92
C LYS A 675 -15.82 24.98 1.87
N ALA A 676 -16.72 24.70 0.93
CA ALA A 676 -17.25 25.72 0.03
C ALA A 676 -18.47 26.42 0.64
N LYS A 677 -18.58 27.74 0.46
CA LYS A 677 -19.74 28.53 0.91
C LYS A 677 -20.55 29.16 -0.22
N ALA A 678 -20.14 29.01 -1.48
CA ALA A 678 -20.90 29.46 -2.65
C ALA A 678 -22.12 28.55 -3.00
N GLY A 679 -22.71 27.87 -2.01
CA GLY A 679 -23.90 27.02 -2.16
C GLY A 679 -23.62 25.54 -2.45
N ALA A 680 -24.70 24.75 -2.60
CA ALA A 680 -24.62 23.29 -2.78
C ALA A 680 -23.86 22.87 -4.05
N LYS A 681 -23.92 23.69 -5.10
CA LYS A 681 -23.17 23.49 -6.36
C LYS A 681 -21.64 23.54 -6.13
N ALA A 682 -21.17 24.43 -5.27
CA ALA A 682 -19.75 24.56 -4.95
C ALA A 682 -19.24 23.39 -4.09
N GLU A 683 -20.05 22.93 -3.15
CA GLU A 683 -19.75 21.72 -2.35
C GLU A 683 -19.73 20.46 -3.23
N ARG A 684 -20.61 20.40 -4.24
CA ARG A 684 -20.58 19.33 -5.26
C ARG A 684 -19.26 19.30 -6.02
N ILE A 685 -18.67 20.44 -6.40
CA ILE A 685 -17.34 20.49 -7.06
C ILE A 685 -16.25 19.86 -6.18
N LEU A 686 -16.25 20.13 -4.87
CA LEU A 686 -15.28 19.54 -3.94
C LEU A 686 -15.41 18.01 -3.89
N ARG A 687 -16.65 17.49 -3.88
CA ARG A 687 -16.92 16.05 -3.96
C ARG A 687 -16.47 15.45 -5.30
N ILE A 688 -16.69 16.14 -6.41
CA ILE A 688 -16.23 15.67 -7.74
C ILE A 688 -14.69 15.61 -7.80
N GLY A 689 -14.02 16.60 -7.22
CA GLY A 689 -12.55 16.61 -7.12
C GLY A 689 -12.02 15.34 -6.43
N LYS A 690 -12.70 14.90 -5.36
CA LYS A 690 -12.43 13.63 -4.70
C LYS A 690 -12.67 12.44 -5.63
N MET A 691 -13.85 12.38 -6.26
CA MET A 691 -14.27 11.29 -7.15
C MET A 691 -13.33 11.06 -8.33
N THR A 692 -12.80 12.12 -8.91
CA THR A 692 -11.97 12.07 -10.12
C THR A 692 -10.48 11.95 -9.82
N SER A 693 -10.05 12.19 -8.58
CA SER A 693 -8.64 12.22 -8.18
C SER A 693 -7.89 10.91 -8.45
N TYR A 694 -8.54 9.76 -8.26
CA TYR A 694 -7.93 8.45 -8.52
C TYR A 694 -7.72 8.23 -10.03
N TRP A 695 -8.80 8.31 -10.82
CA TRP A 695 -8.75 8.10 -12.26
C TRP A 695 -7.75 9.03 -12.95
N LYS A 696 -7.76 10.33 -12.61
CA LYS A 696 -6.80 11.31 -13.16
C LYS A 696 -5.34 10.88 -13.03
N ASN A 697 -4.99 10.22 -11.91
CA ASN A 697 -3.62 9.77 -11.64
C ASN A 697 -3.32 8.37 -12.18
N ALA A 698 -4.34 7.51 -12.30
CA ALA A 698 -4.18 6.10 -12.66
C ALA A 698 -4.44 5.82 -14.15
N GLN A 699 -5.30 6.59 -14.81
CA GLN A 699 -5.82 6.31 -16.16
C GLN A 699 -4.71 6.03 -17.18
N LYS A 700 -3.61 6.79 -17.17
CA LYS A 700 -2.52 6.61 -18.15
C LYS A 700 -1.88 5.23 -18.00
N ARG A 701 -1.68 4.76 -16.76
CA ARG A 701 -1.06 3.45 -16.48
C ARG A 701 -2.02 2.28 -16.72
N ILE A 702 -3.31 2.50 -16.47
CA ILE A 702 -4.38 1.50 -16.69
C ILE A 702 -4.64 1.34 -18.20
N CYS A 703 -4.83 2.44 -18.93
CA CYS A 703 -5.09 2.40 -20.38
C CYS A 703 -3.86 1.94 -21.18
N SER A 704 -2.65 2.07 -20.63
CA SER A 704 -1.42 1.60 -21.28
C SER A 704 -1.10 0.13 -21.01
N GLN A 705 -1.99 -0.66 -20.40
CA GLN A 705 -1.74 -2.10 -20.25
C GLN A 705 -1.84 -2.82 -21.60
N LEU A 706 -0.89 -3.71 -21.90
CA LEU A 706 -0.96 -4.58 -23.07
C LEU A 706 -1.91 -5.75 -22.79
N VAL A 707 -3.08 -5.72 -23.42
CA VAL A 707 -4.05 -6.81 -23.40
C VAL A 707 -3.90 -7.62 -24.68
N VAL A 708 -3.73 -8.93 -24.54
CA VAL A 708 -3.68 -9.85 -25.68
C VAL A 708 -4.92 -10.72 -25.62
N TRP A 709 -5.67 -10.73 -26.72
CA TRP A 709 -6.88 -11.52 -26.87
C TRP A 709 -6.55 -12.88 -27.49
N LEU A 710 -7.02 -13.94 -26.85
CA LEU A 710 -6.76 -15.32 -27.27
C LEU A 710 -7.85 -15.79 -28.25
N LYS A 711 -7.43 -16.53 -29.26
CA LYS A 711 -8.33 -17.20 -30.21
C LYS A 711 -8.98 -18.43 -29.57
N LYS A 712 -10.10 -18.88 -30.13
CA LYS A 712 -10.84 -20.07 -29.65
C LYS A 712 -9.97 -21.32 -29.54
N ASN A 713 -9.05 -21.55 -30.47
CA ASN A 713 -8.14 -22.70 -30.45
C ASN A 713 -7.00 -22.58 -29.42
N GLU A 714 -6.74 -21.39 -28.89
CA GLU A 714 -5.73 -21.11 -27.85
C GLU A 714 -6.30 -21.21 -26.43
N LEU A 715 -7.63 -21.13 -26.30
CA LEU A 715 -8.33 -21.40 -25.05
C LEU A 715 -8.30 -22.89 -24.71
N THR A 716 -8.32 -23.20 -23.42
CA THR A 716 -8.37 -24.61 -22.99
C THR A 716 -9.72 -25.22 -23.31
N LYS A 717 -9.74 -26.52 -23.65
CA LYS A 717 -11.00 -27.27 -23.85
C LYS A 717 -11.95 -27.14 -22.67
N LEU A 718 -11.40 -27.12 -21.45
CA LEU A 718 -12.16 -26.90 -20.21
C LEU A 718 -12.94 -25.59 -20.26
N THR A 719 -12.31 -24.51 -20.72
CA THR A 719 -12.96 -23.20 -20.86
C THR A 719 -14.02 -23.23 -21.95
N THR A 720 -13.69 -23.71 -23.15
CA THR A 720 -14.62 -23.68 -24.30
C THR A 720 -15.82 -24.61 -24.16
N GLN A 721 -15.74 -25.62 -23.30
CA GLN A 721 -16.83 -26.58 -23.03
C GLN A 721 -17.64 -26.25 -21.77
N ASN A 722 -17.24 -25.22 -21.02
CA ASN A 722 -17.94 -24.81 -19.81
C ASN A 722 -19.28 -24.14 -20.17
N SER A 723 -20.30 -24.29 -19.32
CA SER A 723 -21.63 -23.67 -19.52
C SER A 723 -21.58 -22.15 -19.58
N ASP A 724 -20.62 -21.55 -18.91
CA ASP A 724 -20.51 -20.09 -18.76
C ASP A 724 -19.64 -19.45 -19.87
N TYR A 725 -19.17 -20.26 -20.83
CA TYR A 725 -18.42 -19.78 -21.98
C TYR A 725 -19.36 -19.20 -23.04
N ASN A 726 -19.09 -17.97 -23.46
CA ASN A 726 -19.78 -17.33 -24.57
C ASN A 726 -18.78 -17.09 -25.71
N GLU A 727 -19.05 -17.63 -26.89
CA GLU A 727 -18.19 -17.48 -28.07
C GLU A 727 -18.16 -16.04 -28.61
N GLU A 728 -19.19 -15.24 -28.34
CA GLU A 728 -19.21 -13.81 -28.71
C GLU A 728 -18.26 -12.97 -27.83
N ASN A 729 -17.96 -13.46 -26.63
CA ASN A 729 -17.13 -12.74 -25.67
C ASN A 729 -15.65 -12.89 -26.01
N SER A 730 -14.90 -11.80 -25.84
CA SER A 730 -13.44 -11.84 -25.96
C SER A 730 -12.80 -12.27 -24.64
N TYR A 731 -11.87 -13.23 -24.70
CA TYR A 731 -11.07 -13.70 -23.56
C TYR A 731 -9.60 -13.40 -23.82
N GLY A 732 -8.90 -12.90 -22.82
CA GLY A 732 -7.52 -12.47 -22.96
C GLY A 732 -6.77 -12.44 -21.64
N ALA A 733 -5.57 -11.87 -21.67
CA ALA A 733 -4.77 -11.71 -20.47
C ALA A 733 -3.88 -10.47 -20.54
N ILE A 734 -3.48 -10.04 -19.34
CA ILE A 734 -2.48 -9.02 -19.10
C ILE A 734 -1.33 -9.69 -18.34
N LEU A 735 -0.11 -9.42 -18.77
CA LEU A 735 1.10 -9.83 -18.06
C LEU A 735 1.67 -8.62 -17.32
N PRO A 736 1.60 -8.59 -15.97
CA PRO A 736 2.17 -7.48 -15.20
C PRO A 736 3.68 -7.38 -15.43
N GLN A 737 4.18 -6.16 -15.63
CA GLN A 737 5.62 -5.87 -15.77
C GLN A 737 6.28 -5.82 -14.38
N LEU A 738 6.29 -6.98 -13.72
CA LEU A 738 6.78 -7.12 -12.36
C LEU A 738 8.31 -7.10 -12.32
N VAL A 739 8.90 -6.20 -11.53
CA VAL A 739 10.31 -6.29 -11.13
C VAL A 739 10.37 -7.09 -9.84
N THR A 740 10.84 -8.34 -9.91
CA THR A 740 10.78 -9.31 -8.79
C THR A 740 11.46 -8.83 -7.51
N ALA A 741 12.55 -8.06 -7.64
CA ALA A 741 13.19 -7.33 -6.54
C ALA A 741 13.40 -5.86 -6.94
N GLY A 742 12.33 -5.06 -6.89
CA GLY A 742 12.34 -3.66 -7.33
C GLY A 742 12.72 -2.64 -6.24
N THR A 743 12.74 -3.06 -4.97
CA THR A 743 13.18 -2.24 -3.84
C THR A 743 14.37 -2.86 -3.11
N LEU A 744 15.05 -2.06 -2.29
CA LEU A 744 16.10 -2.55 -1.38
C LEU A 744 15.64 -3.63 -0.42
N THR A 745 14.35 -3.64 -0.07
CA THR A 745 13.74 -4.66 0.79
C THR A 745 13.43 -5.94 0.04
N ARG A 746 13.77 -6.01 -1.26
CA ARG A 746 13.47 -7.07 -2.22
C ARG A 746 11.98 -7.21 -2.55
N ARG A 747 11.16 -6.21 -2.21
CA ARG A 747 9.76 -6.22 -2.63
C ARG A 747 9.66 -6.06 -4.12
N ALA A 748 8.69 -6.77 -4.71
CA ALA A 748 8.36 -6.56 -6.09
C ALA A 748 7.80 -5.16 -6.32
N VAL A 749 8.04 -4.64 -7.51
CA VAL A 749 7.51 -3.34 -7.96
C VAL A 749 6.82 -3.51 -9.29
N GLU A 750 5.57 -3.06 -9.37
CA GLU A 750 4.84 -2.86 -10.62
C GLU A 750 3.93 -1.62 -10.43
N PRO A 751 3.90 -0.66 -11.38
CA PRO A 751 3.24 0.63 -11.16
C PRO A 751 1.71 0.65 -11.11
N THR A 752 1.01 -0.41 -11.50
CA THR A 752 -0.44 -0.42 -11.75
C THR A 752 -1.17 -1.35 -10.78
N TRP A 753 -0.86 -2.64 -10.84
CA TRP A 753 -1.47 -3.74 -10.12
C TRP A 753 -1.00 -3.83 -8.67
N LEU A 754 0.30 -3.64 -8.39
CA LEU A 754 0.80 -3.59 -6.99
C LEU A 754 0.45 -2.30 -6.26
N THR A 755 -0.09 -1.31 -6.96
CA THR A 755 -0.62 -0.06 -6.39
C THR A 755 -2.13 0.08 -6.54
N ALA A 756 -2.80 -0.96 -7.05
CA ALA A 756 -4.23 -0.94 -7.32
C ALA A 756 -5.00 -0.76 -6.01
N SER A 757 -5.84 0.28 -5.96
CA SER A 757 -6.70 0.50 -4.80
C SER A 757 -7.85 -0.51 -4.77
N ASN A 758 -8.40 -0.72 -3.57
CA ASN A 758 -9.71 -1.35 -3.44
C ASN A 758 -10.80 -0.43 -4.02
N ALA A 759 -11.99 -0.98 -4.28
CA ALA A 759 -13.12 -0.22 -4.77
C ALA A 759 -13.65 0.74 -3.70
N TYR A 760 -13.83 2.01 -4.08
CA TYR A 760 -14.41 3.03 -3.22
C TYR A 760 -15.64 3.65 -3.90
N PRO A 761 -16.77 3.80 -3.18
CA PRO A 761 -18.03 4.31 -3.75
C PRO A 761 -17.93 5.75 -4.25
N ASP A 762 -16.91 6.47 -3.83
CA ASP A 762 -16.65 7.86 -4.14
C ASP A 762 -15.39 8.05 -4.98
N ARG A 763 -14.94 7.04 -5.75
CA ARG A 763 -13.80 7.14 -6.67
C ARG A 763 -14.06 6.44 -8.00
N VAL A 764 -14.02 7.21 -9.08
CA VAL A 764 -14.16 6.71 -10.46
C VAL A 764 -13.04 5.73 -10.77
N GLY A 765 -13.39 4.57 -11.33
CA GLY A 765 -12.47 3.55 -11.79
C GLY A 765 -11.73 2.79 -10.68
N SER A 766 -12.10 2.97 -9.41
CA SER A 766 -11.44 2.28 -8.29
C SER A 766 -11.73 0.78 -8.21
N GLU A 767 -12.68 0.28 -9.00
CA GLU A 767 -13.06 -1.13 -9.15
C GLU A 767 -12.07 -1.96 -10.02
N LEU A 768 -10.91 -1.41 -10.38
CA LEU A 768 -9.91 -2.01 -11.28
C LEU A 768 -9.62 -3.50 -11.00
N LYS A 769 -9.39 -3.88 -9.73
CA LYS A 769 -9.04 -5.26 -9.37
C LYS A 769 -10.09 -6.27 -9.88
N SER A 770 -11.37 -5.91 -9.81
CA SER A 770 -12.48 -6.78 -10.20
C SER A 770 -12.60 -7.01 -11.71
N MET A 771 -11.84 -6.27 -12.51
CA MET A 771 -11.76 -6.48 -13.97
C MET A 771 -10.79 -7.59 -14.35
N VAL A 772 -9.97 -8.05 -13.40
CA VAL A 772 -9.27 -9.32 -13.52
C VAL A 772 -10.28 -10.41 -13.19
N GLN A 773 -10.66 -11.20 -14.20
CA GLN A 773 -11.73 -12.19 -14.12
C GLN A 773 -11.20 -13.55 -14.57
N ALA A 774 -11.45 -14.57 -13.77
CA ALA A 774 -11.10 -15.93 -14.10
C ALA A 774 -11.88 -16.38 -15.34
N PRO A 775 -11.24 -17.07 -16.29
CA PRO A 775 -11.96 -17.65 -17.43
C PRO A 775 -12.90 -18.76 -16.94
N PRO A 776 -13.97 -19.07 -17.71
CA PRO A 776 -14.86 -20.19 -17.40
C PRO A 776 -14.12 -21.49 -17.08
N GLY A 777 -14.55 -22.19 -16.02
CA GLY A 777 -13.91 -23.39 -15.48
C GLY A 777 -12.74 -23.15 -14.51
N TYR A 778 -12.43 -21.89 -14.19
CA TYR A 778 -11.37 -21.51 -13.23
C TYR A 778 -11.91 -20.55 -12.17
N ARG A 779 -11.26 -20.52 -11.01
CA ARG A 779 -11.54 -19.63 -9.89
C ARG A 779 -10.23 -19.07 -9.33
N PHE A 780 -10.27 -17.86 -8.78
CA PHE A 780 -9.20 -17.36 -7.93
C PHE A 780 -9.29 -17.98 -6.54
N VAL A 781 -8.17 -18.48 -6.04
CA VAL A 781 -7.99 -18.93 -4.66
C VAL A 781 -6.88 -18.11 -4.04
N GLY A 782 -7.13 -17.49 -2.89
CA GLY A 782 -6.08 -16.72 -2.21
C GLY A 782 -6.52 -16.14 -0.89
N ALA A 783 -5.57 -15.55 -0.18
CA ALA A 783 -5.81 -14.98 1.14
C ALA A 783 -4.87 -13.81 1.43
N ASP A 784 -5.29 -12.98 2.39
CA ASP A 784 -4.48 -11.93 3.01
C ASP A 784 -3.79 -12.49 4.26
N VAL A 785 -2.49 -12.26 4.41
CA VAL A 785 -1.76 -12.70 5.61
C VAL A 785 -1.98 -11.69 6.73
N ASP A 786 -2.88 -12.03 7.66
CA ASP A 786 -3.22 -11.17 8.80
C ASP A 786 -1.97 -10.72 9.59
N SER A 787 -1.77 -9.40 9.64
CA SER A 787 -0.73 -8.71 10.42
C SER A 787 0.68 -9.28 10.22
N GLN A 788 1.03 -9.71 8.99
CA GLN A 788 2.28 -10.40 8.66
C GLN A 788 3.52 -9.72 9.28
N GLU A 789 3.75 -8.44 8.97
CA GLU A 789 4.94 -7.73 9.42
C GLU A 789 5.00 -7.50 10.93
N ILE A 790 3.84 -7.23 11.55
CA ILE A 790 3.74 -7.04 12.99
C ILE A 790 4.02 -8.36 13.71
N TRP A 791 3.51 -9.48 13.18
CA TRP A 791 3.79 -10.80 13.72
C TRP A 791 5.27 -11.15 13.61
N ILE A 792 5.91 -10.90 12.46
CA ILE A 792 7.36 -11.11 12.30
C ILE A 792 8.13 -10.30 13.34
N ALA A 793 7.82 -9.00 13.48
CA ALA A 793 8.50 -8.13 14.43
C ALA A 793 8.30 -8.58 15.88
N ALA A 794 7.07 -8.95 16.26
CA ALA A 794 6.77 -9.45 17.59
C ALA A 794 7.48 -10.77 17.91
N THR A 795 7.55 -11.68 16.93
CA THR A 795 8.23 -12.98 17.06
C THR A 795 9.74 -12.82 17.23
N LEU A 796 10.36 -11.82 16.58
CA LEU A 796 11.75 -11.45 16.83
C LEU A 796 11.98 -10.94 18.26
N GLY A 797 11.02 -10.18 18.79
CA GLY A 797 11.05 -9.75 20.19
C GLY A 797 10.92 -10.92 21.16
N ASP A 798 10.01 -11.85 20.91
CA ASP A 798 9.77 -13.03 21.75
C ASP A 798 11.00 -13.95 21.80
N SER A 799 11.62 -14.19 20.63
CA SER A 799 12.84 -15.00 20.49
C SER A 799 13.99 -14.45 21.33
N ASN A 800 14.22 -13.13 21.28
CA ASN A 800 15.30 -12.48 22.02
C ASN A 800 15.01 -12.31 23.53
N PHE A 801 13.74 -12.30 23.93
CA PHE A 801 13.36 -12.04 25.33
C PHE A 801 13.42 -13.30 26.19
N ALA A 802 12.58 -14.29 25.91
CA ALA A 802 12.50 -15.53 26.69
C ALA A 802 12.50 -16.80 25.82
N GLY A 803 12.43 -16.67 24.49
CA GLY A 803 12.57 -17.79 23.56
C GLY A 803 11.30 -18.61 23.33
N PHE A 804 10.12 -18.08 23.66
CA PHE A 804 8.83 -18.73 23.36
C PHE A 804 7.73 -17.71 23.03
N HIS A 805 6.71 -18.17 22.29
CA HIS A 805 5.65 -17.29 21.78
C HIS A 805 4.84 -16.59 22.87
N GLY A 806 4.60 -15.30 22.70
CA GLY A 806 3.77 -14.48 23.59
C GLY A 806 4.44 -14.11 24.91
N CYS A 807 5.75 -14.33 25.05
CA CYS A 807 6.49 -13.97 26.26
C CYS A 807 6.64 -12.45 26.44
N THR A 808 6.63 -11.67 25.36
CA THR A 808 6.62 -10.21 25.41
C THR A 808 5.21 -9.64 25.36
N ALA A 809 5.03 -8.42 25.89
CA ALA A 809 3.75 -7.72 25.76
C ALA A 809 3.34 -7.53 24.28
N SER A 810 4.29 -7.21 23.39
CA SER A 810 4.04 -7.16 21.95
C SER A 810 3.58 -8.50 21.37
N GLY A 811 4.27 -9.60 21.68
CA GLY A 811 3.91 -10.95 21.24
C GLY A 811 2.52 -11.35 21.70
N TRP A 812 2.23 -11.13 22.99
CA TRP A 812 0.92 -11.44 23.56
C TRP A 812 -0.20 -10.62 22.90
N MET A 813 0.00 -9.31 22.71
CA MET A 813 -1.01 -8.44 22.06
C MET A 813 -1.27 -8.82 20.61
N VAL A 814 -0.29 -9.38 19.90
CA VAL A 814 -0.48 -9.87 18.51
C VAL A 814 -1.23 -11.18 18.47
N LEU A 815 -0.94 -12.10 19.41
CA LEU A 815 -1.49 -13.45 19.42
C LEU A 815 -2.87 -13.55 20.09
N GLN A 816 -3.13 -12.74 21.12
CA GLN A 816 -4.36 -12.77 21.93
C GLN A 816 -5.10 -11.43 22.01
N GLY A 817 -4.50 -10.33 21.52
CA GLY A 817 -5.11 -9.01 21.65
C GLY A 817 -6.39 -8.87 20.84
N ARG A 818 -7.40 -8.22 21.43
CA ARG A 818 -8.72 -8.01 20.82
C ARG A 818 -9.00 -6.53 20.61
N LYS A 819 -9.71 -6.25 19.52
CA LYS A 819 -10.25 -4.92 19.24
C LYS A 819 -11.39 -4.54 20.19
N SER A 820 -12.26 -5.49 20.54
CA SER A 820 -13.38 -5.28 21.48
C SER A 820 -12.89 -4.83 22.86
N ASP A 821 -11.82 -5.46 23.33
CA ASP A 821 -11.30 -5.27 24.68
C ASP A 821 -10.25 -4.15 24.73
N GLY A 822 -9.93 -3.57 23.57
CA GLY A 822 -8.89 -2.57 23.41
C GLY A 822 -7.49 -3.06 23.76
N THR A 823 -7.26 -4.38 23.75
CA THR A 823 -5.99 -5.03 24.10
C THR A 823 -5.08 -5.23 22.90
N ASP A 824 -5.59 -5.08 21.66
CA ASP A 824 -4.75 -5.10 20.46
C ASP A 824 -3.79 -3.90 20.41
N VAL A 825 -2.64 -4.10 19.75
CA VAL A 825 -1.56 -3.12 19.63
C VAL A 825 -2.06 -1.74 19.15
N HIS A 826 -3.00 -1.72 18.20
CA HIS A 826 -3.49 -0.46 17.64
C HIS A 826 -4.41 0.28 18.59
N SER A 827 -5.35 -0.43 19.23
CA SER A 827 -6.26 0.19 20.21
C SER A 827 -5.51 0.68 21.45
N ARG A 828 -4.47 -0.04 21.90
CA ARG A 828 -3.65 0.39 23.03
C ARG A 828 -2.85 1.66 22.73
N THR A 829 -2.22 1.74 21.56
CA THR A 829 -1.55 2.98 21.11
C THR A 829 -2.56 4.13 20.97
N ALA A 830 -3.72 3.86 20.36
CA ALA A 830 -4.78 4.86 20.20
C ALA A 830 -5.23 5.46 21.54
N LYS A 831 -5.49 4.61 22.55
CA LYS A 831 -5.85 5.02 23.91
C LYS A 831 -4.74 5.82 24.60
N THR A 832 -3.48 5.43 24.41
CA THR A 832 -2.32 6.09 25.04
C THR A 832 -2.11 7.52 24.55
N VAL A 833 -2.34 7.76 23.25
CA VAL A 833 -2.09 9.05 22.57
C VAL A 833 -3.35 9.92 22.44
N GLY A 834 -4.53 9.30 22.52
CA GLY A 834 -5.83 9.94 22.31
C GLY A 834 -6.08 10.25 20.84
N ILE A 835 -5.93 9.24 19.97
CA ILE A 835 -6.15 9.30 18.52
C ILE A 835 -7.08 8.17 18.07
N SER A 836 -7.56 8.21 16.83
CA SER A 836 -8.33 7.09 16.25
C SER A 836 -7.43 5.86 16.05
N ARG A 837 -8.06 4.67 16.04
CA ARG A 837 -7.35 3.40 15.79
C ARG A 837 -6.65 3.38 14.44
N ASP A 838 -7.24 3.97 13.40
CA ASP A 838 -6.63 4.01 12.06
C ASP A 838 -5.40 4.92 12.02
N HIS A 839 -5.43 6.07 12.71
CA HIS A 839 -4.24 6.91 12.89
C HIS A 839 -3.15 6.18 13.70
N ALA A 840 -3.55 5.43 14.73
CA ALA A 840 -2.62 4.61 15.51
C ALA A 840 -2.01 3.47 14.68
N LYS A 841 -2.77 2.88 13.74
CA LYS A 841 -2.24 1.89 12.78
C LYS A 841 -1.09 2.52 11.98
N VAL A 842 -1.32 3.67 11.34
CA VAL A 842 -0.28 4.37 10.55
C VAL A 842 0.96 4.68 11.41
N MET A 843 0.77 5.14 12.65
CA MET A 843 1.89 5.41 13.56
C MET A 843 2.67 4.15 13.97
N ASN A 844 1.97 3.06 14.32
CA ASN A 844 2.61 1.82 14.75
C ASN A 844 3.48 1.23 13.63
N TYR A 845 2.97 1.17 12.40
CA TYR A 845 3.77 0.71 11.25
C TYR A 845 4.98 1.62 11.02
N GLY A 846 4.80 2.95 11.01
CA GLY A 846 5.92 3.88 10.88
C GLY A 846 7.01 3.68 11.95
N ARG A 847 6.60 3.37 13.19
CA ARG A 847 7.51 3.12 14.32
C ARG A 847 8.26 1.80 14.20
N ILE A 848 7.58 0.72 13.81
CA ILE A 848 8.22 -0.59 13.58
C ILE A 848 9.32 -0.46 12.50
N TYR A 849 9.11 0.43 11.52
CA TYR A 849 10.12 0.77 10.51
C TYR A 849 11.23 1.73 10.98
N GLY A 850 11.32 1.99 12.29
CA GLY A 850 12.40 2.80 12.87
C GLY A 850 12.17 4.31 12.80
N ALA A 851 10.95 4.79 12.52
CA ALA A 851 10.66 6.22 12.62
C ALA A 851 10.72 6.70 14.07
N GLY A 852 11.41 7.83 14.30
CA GLY A 852 11.62 8.41 15.63
C GLY A 852 10.52 9.38 16.09
N GLN A 853 10.74 9.99 17.25
CA GLN A 853 9.84 11.00 17.83
C GLN A 853 9.55 12.20 16.91
N PRO A 854 10.51 12.75 16.14
CA PRO A 854 10.24 13.87 15.24
C PRO A 854 9.19 13.56 14.17
N PHE A 855 9.24 12.35 13.60
CA PHE A 855 8.25 11.88 12.63
C PHE A 855 6.86 11.77 13.26
N ALA A 856 6.75 11.17 14.45
CA ALA A 856 5.48 11.05 15.14
C ALA A 856 4.89 12.42 15.52
N LYS A 857 5.74 13.39 15.92
CA LYS A 857 5.34 14.78 16.18
C LYS A 857 4.71 15.40 14.93
N GLN A 858 5.38 15.33 13.78
CA GLN A 858 4.86 15.85 12.51
C GLN A 858 3.56 15.17 12.10
N LEU A 859 3.49 13.84 12.21
CA LEU A 859 2.31 13.07 11.83
C LEU A 859 1.10 13.38 12.73
N LEU A 860 1.33 13.57 14.04
CA LEU A 860 0.30 14.01 14.99
C LEU A 860 -0.29 15.37 14.60
N GLN A 861 0.55 16.32 14.20
CA GLN A 861 0.10 17.64 13.73
C GLN A 861 -0.66 17.57 12.40
N GLN A 862 -0.28 16.65 11.51
CA GLN A 862 -1.02 16.43 10.26
C GLN A 862 -2.42 15.87 10.52
N PHE A 863 -2.54 14.91 11.45
CA PHE A 863 -3.81 14.33 11.86
C PHE A 863 -4.72 15.33 12.57
N ASN A 864 -4.14 16.18 13.43
CA ASN A 864 -4.88 17.23 14.12
C ASN A 864 -4.08 18.53 14.15
N HIS A 865 -4.47 19.47 13.27
CA HIS A 865 -3.84 20.80 13.15
C HIS A 865 -4.11 21.71 14.35
N LYS A 866 -4.99 21.31 15.28
CA LYS A 866 -5.24 22.05 16.53
C LYS A 866 -4.23 21.72 17.64
N LEU A 867 -3.43 20.65 17.48
CA LEU A 867 -2.38 20.31 18.46
C LEU A 867 -1.22 21.29 18.34
N SER A 868 -0.83 21.89 19.47
CA SER A 868 0.39 22.71 19.52
C SER A 868 1.64 21.85 19.29
N LEU A 869 2.75 22.47 18.87
CA LEU A 869 4.03 21.77 18.71
C LEU A 869 4.47 21.09 20.01
N ALA A 870 4.27 21.76 21.15
CA ALA A 870 4.61 21.24 22.47
C ALA A 870 3.72 20.06 22.88
N GLU A 871 2.41 20.13 22.62
CA GLU A 871 1.48 19.02 22.90
C GLU A 871 1.76 17.80 22.03
N ALA A 872 1.99 18.02 20.73
CA ALA A 872 2.33 16.95 19.80
C ALA A 872 3.65 16.26 20.20
N GLU A 873 4.63 17.04 20.65
CA GLU A 873 5.90 16.51 21.15
C GLU A 873 5.72 15.72 22.45
N ASN A 874 4.94 16.23 23.41
CA ASN A 874 4.69 15.52 24.66
C ASN A 874 3.95 14.20 24.41
N LYS A 875 2.95 14.20 23.52
CA LYS A 875 2.23 12.99 23.09
C LYS A 875 3.15 11.98 22.41
N ALA A 876 4.01 12.44 21.49
CA ALA A 876 5.01 11.58 20.86
C ALA A 876 5.95 10.98 21.91
N ARG A 877 6.52 11.80 22.80
CA ARG A 877 7.41 11.35 23.87
C ARG A 877 6.76 10.32 24.78
N LYS A 878 5.52 10.57 25.23
CA LYS A 878 4.73 9.63 26.04
C LYS A 878 4.51 8.30 25.31
N MET A 879 4.16 8.35 24.03
CA MET A 879 3.98 7.15 23.20
C MET A 879 5.26 6.31 23.12
N PHE A 880 6.39 6.91 22.76
CA PHE A 880 7.67 6.20 22.63
C PHE A 880 8.16 5.65 23.98
N ALA A 881 7.97 6.39 25.08
CA ALA A 881 8.32 5.92 26.40
C ALA A 881 7.50 4.69 26.84
N ALA A 882 6.19 4.66 26.52
CA ALA A 882 5.33 3.52 26.85
C ALA A 882 5.61 2.27 26.00
N THR A 883 6.11 2.46 24.78
CA THR A 883 6.23 1.39 23.78
C THR A 883 7.67 0.97 23.54
N LYS A 884 8.50 1.84 22.97
CA LYS A 884 9.94 1.57 22.76
C LYS A 884 10.69 1.51 24.09
N GLY A 885 10.26 2.28 25.09
CA GLY A 885 10.87 2.31 26.42
C GLY A 885 11.97 3.38 26.54
N LYS A 886 12.84 3.23 27.54
CA LYS A 886 13.99 4.10 27.77
C LYS A 886 15.26 3.47 27.22
N LYS A 887 16.17 4.31 26.70
CA LYS A 887 17.49 3.86 26.25
C LYS A 887 18.42 3.72 27.45
N GLY A 888 18.90 2.51 27.67
CA GLY A 888 19.97 2.16 28.61
C GLY A 888 21.16 1.55 27.87
N TYR A 889 22.17 1.14 28.64
CA TYR A 889 23.42 0.59 28.15
C TYR A 889 23.79 -0.63 28.99
N LEU A 890 24.13 -1.72 28.31
CA LEU A 890 24.82 -2.85 28.93
C LEU A 890 26.28 -2.47 29.12
N LEU A 891 26.87 -2.97 30.20
CA LEU A 891 28.24 -2.65 30.57
C LEU A 891 29.21 -3.65 29.94
N ASN A 892 30.36 -3.17 29.49
CA ASN A 892 31.48 -4.05 29.12
C ASN A 892 32.17 -4.58 30.39
N GLU A 893 33.18 -5.45 30.26
CA GLU A 893 33.88 -6.05 31.42
C GLU A 893 34.37 -4.98 32.42
N THR A 894 34.99 -3.91 31.92
CA THR A 894 35.43 -2.77 32.73
C THR A 894 34.26 -2.09 33.44
N GLY A 895 33.15 -1.89 32.74
CA GLY A 895 31.92 -1.33 33.30
C GLY A 895 31.30 -2.21 34.39
N ILE A 896 31.27 -3.53 34.20
CA ILE A 896 30.75 -4.48 35.19
C ILE A 896 31.61 -4.44 36.47
N GLN A 897 32.94 -4.41 36.33
CA GLN A 897 33.83 -4.27 37.48
C GLN A 897 33.60 -2.97 38.25
N LEU A 898 33.43 -1.85 37.55
CA LEU A 898 33.12 -0.55 38.16
C LEU A 898 31.72 -0.54 38.78
N TYR A 899 30.74 -1.22 38.19
CA TYR A 899 29.41 -1.37 38.74
C TYR A 899 29.43 -2.14 40.06
N ASN A 900 30.14 -3.26 40.11
CA ASN A 900 30.29 -4.07 41.32
C ASN A 900 30.97 -3.25 42.44
N LYS A 901 32.01 -2.47 42.10
CA LYS A 901 32.63 -1.51 43.02
C LYS A 901 31.67 -0.41 43.49
N TRP A 902 30.77 0.04 42.61
CA TRP A 902 29.80 1.09 42.93
C TRP A 902 28.65 0.61 43.82
N LYS A 903 28.24 -0.66 43.68
CA LYS A 903 27.15 -1.29 44.45
C LYS A 903 27.60 -1.87 45.80
N GLY A 904 28.88 -2.17 45.97
CA GLY A 904 29.43 -2.79 47.19
C GLY A 904 29.20 -4.31 47.23
N SER A 905 30.02 -5.04 48.00
CA SER A 905 30.05 -6.52 48.05
C SER A 905 28.83 -7.20 48.71
N GLU A 906 27.70 -6.51 48.88
CA GLU A 906 26.48 -7.06 49.48
C GLU A 906 25.28 -7.00 48.51
N ARG A 907 25.15 -8.06 47.72
CA ARG A 907 23.96 -8.65 47.07
C ARG A 907 24.37 -9.28 45.74
N SER A 908 24.91 -10.48 45.85
CA SER A 908 24.87 -11.49 44.79
C SER A 908 23.43 -11.93 44.56
N SER A 909 22.68 -11.12 43.81
CA SER A 909 21.55 -11.63 43.02
C SER A 909 22.04 -11.67 41.57
N GLU A 910 22.02 -12.86 41.00
CA GLU A 910 22.44 -13.28 39.64
C GLU A 910 21.85 -12.39 38.53
N ILE A 911 22.39 -11.19 38.32
CA ILE A 911 22.16 -10.40 37.11
C ILE A 911 23.52 -10.25 36.45
N ASP A 912 23.82 -11.12 35.48
CA ASP A 912 25.14 -11.23 34.82
C ASP A 912 25.59 -9.92 34.14
N ASN A 913 24.68 -8.99 33.84
CA ASN A 913 25.02 -7.64 33.36
C ASN A 913 23.84 -6.65 33.53
N PRO A 914 23.93 -5.63 34.41
CA PRO A 914 22.84 -4.67 34.63
C PRO A 914 22.77 -3.64 33.49
N CYS A 915 21.57 -3.41 32.96
CA CYS A 915 21.33 -2.30 32.05
C CYS A 915 21.18 -0.98 32.83
N LEU A 916 22.04 0.00 32.55
CA LEU A 916 22.02 1.32 33.20
C LEU A 916 21.75 2.45 32.23
N THR A 917 21.05 3.48 32.69
CA THR A 917 20.87 4.73 31.93
C THR A 917 22.17 5.53 31.89
N SER A 918 22.30 6.42 30.90
CA SER A 918 23.47 7.33 30.81
C SER A 918 23.70 8.13 32.10
N GLY A 919 22.62 8.56 32.78
CA GLY A 919 22.72 9.27 34.05
C GLY A 919 23.22 8.38 35.22
N GLU A 920 22.85 7.11 35.26
CA GLU A 920 23.34 6.15 36.24
C GLU A 920 24.82 5.81 36.00
N ILE A 921 25.22 5.63 34.73
CA ILE A 921 26.62 5.43 34.36
C ILE A 921 27.46 6.66 34.74
N GLN A 922 26.97 7.87 34.49
CA GLN A 922 27.68 9.08 34.94
C GLN A 922 27.81 9.14 36.47
N LYS A 923 26.79 8.72 37.24
CA LYS A 923 26.88 8.64 38.70
C LYS A 923 27.89 7.58 39.16
N MET A 924 27.91 6.42 38.50
CA MET A 924 28.86 5.34 38.75
C MET A 924 30.29 5.82 38.48
N LEU A 925 30.56 6.40 37.30
CA LEU A 925 31.86 6.92 36.90
C LEU A 925 32.33 8.04 37.82
N ARG A 926 31.45 8.96 38.23
CA ARG A 926 31.79 10.02 39.19
C ARG A 926 32.31 9.51 40.54
N LYS A 927 31.84 8.33 40.96
CA LYS A 927 32.21 7.70 42.24
C LYS A 927 33.37 6.70 42.11
N THR A 928 33.56 6.08 40.95
CA THR A 928 34.54 5.00 40.76
C THR A 928 35.74 5.41 39.94
N ASN A 929 35.53 6.04 38.77
CA ASN A 929 36.60 6.56 37.92
C ASN A 929 36.09 7.69 37.01
N ARG A 930 36.50 8.93 37.29
CA ARG A 930 36.06 10.14 36.58
C ARG A 930 36.69 10.35 35.20
N PHE A 931 37.77 9.63 34.89
CA PHE A 931 38.49 9.80 33.62
C PHE A 931 37.85 9.00 32.47
N LEU A 932 37.11 7.94 32.80
CA LEU A 932 36.38 7.13 31.84
C LEU A 932 35.07 7.82 31.44
N ARG A 933 34.66 7.61 30.19
CA ARG A 933 33.43 8.10 29.58
C ARG A 933 32.49 6.93 29.28
N LEU A 934 31.25 7.26 28.92
CA LEU A 934 30.20 6.28 28.59
C LEU A 934 30.70 5.22 27.60
N ARG A 935 31.38 5.62 26.52
CA ARG A 935 31.88 4.71 25.48
C ARG A 935 32.97 3.73 25.97
N ASP A 936 33.63 4.06 27.10
CA ASP A 936 34.74 3.26 27.62
C ASP A 936 34.23 2.14 28.53
N VAL A 937 32.98 2.25 29.02
CA VAL A 937 32.35 1.31 29.97
C VAL A 937 31.05 0.69 29.48
N ALA A 938 30.45 1.27 28.44
CA ALA A 938 29.26 0.71 27.79
C ALA A 938 29.69 -0.22 26.65
N ASP A 939 29.05 -1.38 26.59
CA ASP A 939 29.18 -2.33 25.49
C ASP A 939 28.21 -1.93 24.36
N ARG A 940 26.91 -2.08 24.62
CA ARG A 940 25.86 -1.74 23.65
C ARG A 940 24.68 -1.03 24.29
N SER A 941 23.99 -0.22 23.49
CA SER A 941 22.76 0.43 23.94
C SER A 941 21.55 -0.48 23.74
N VAL A 942 20.65 -0.52 24.72
CA VAL A 942 19.44 -1.33 24.70
C VAL A 942 18.24 -0.52 25.17
N TRP A 943 17.06 -0.89 24.72
CA TRP A 943 15.78 -0.34 25.15
C TRP A 943 15.20 -1.20 26.27
N VAL A 944 14.66 -0.56 27.30
CA VAL A 944 14.08 -1.23 28.48
C VAL A 944 12.78 -0.57 28.94
N GLY A 945 11.85 -1.39 29.44
CA GLY A 945 10.65 -0.95 30.15
C GLY A 945 9.46 -0.54 29.26
N GLY A 946 9.58 -0.68 27.94
CA GLY A 946 8.47 -0.49 27.01
C GLY A 946 7.90 -1.82 26.51
N THR A 947 6.65 -1.80 26.01
CA THR A 947 5.96 -3.00 25.49
C THR A 947 6.64 -3.66 24.28
N GLU A 948 7.46 -2.91 23.55
CA GLU A 948 8.13 -3.31 22.30
C GLU A 948 9.66 -3.28 22.43
N SER A 949 10.20 -3.08 23.64
CA SER A 949 11.64 -2.91 23.86
C SER A 949 12.47 -4.09 23.33
N ALA A 950 12.04 -5.33 23.61
CA ALA A 950 12.72 -6.54 23.15
C ALA A 950 12.78 -6.64 21.61
N MET A 951 11.68 -6.31 20.93
CA MET A 951 11.60 -6.25 19.47
C MET A 951 12.60 -5.23 18.91
N PHE A 952 12.61 -4.00 19.43
CA PHE A 952 13.55 -2.98 18.94
C PHE A 952 15.01 -3.34 19.22
N ASN A 953 15.30 -4.00 20.34
CA ASN A 953 16.65 -4.50 20.63
C ASN A 953 17.10 -5.49 19.57
N GLN A 954 16.24 -6.46 19.23
CA GLN A 954 16.57 -7.44 18.20
C GLN A 954 16.73 -6.82 16.81
N LEU A 955 15.83 -5.89 16.44
CA LEU A 955 15.92 -5.20 15.15
C LEU A 955 17.17 -4.32 15.04
N GLU A 956 17.51 -3.59 16.10
CA GLU A 956 18.73 -2.77 16.14
C GLU A 956 19.97 -3.66 16.14
N GLU A 957 19.99 -4.78 16.86
CA GLU A 957 21.11 -5.73 16.86
C GLU A 957 21.40 -6.26 15.45
N ILE A 958 20.39 -6.71 14.72
CA ILE A 958 20.55 -7.17 13.34
C ILE A 958 21.04 -6.03 12.44
N ALA A 959 20.49 -4.81 12.60
CA ALA A 959 20.84 -3.66 11.78
C ALA A 959 22.27 -3.11 12.01
N HIS A 960 22.82 -3.29 13.22
CA HIS A 960 24.20 -2.92 13.56
C HIS A 960 25.22 -4.03 13.27
N SER A 961 24.77 -5.28 13.06
CA SER A 961 25.68 -6.39 12.74
C SER A 961 26.51 -6.08 11.49
N ARG A 962 27.78 -6.53 11.46
CA ARG A 962 28.72 -6.23 10.35
C ARG A 962 28.16 -6.60 8.98
N GLU A 963 27.45 -7.72 8.91
CA GLU A 963 26.74 -8.18 7.71
C GLU A 963 25.26 -8.39 8.04
N PRO A 964 24.42 -7.34 8.00
CA PRO A 964 23.00 -7.47 8.32
C PRO A 964 22.32 -8.49 7.41
N ARG A 965 21.70 -9.50 8.03
CA ARG A 965 21.02 -10.60 7.36
C ARG A 965 19.59 -10.77 7.88
N THR A 966 18.68 -11.21 7.02
CA THR A 966 17.37 -11.65 7.47
C THR A 966 17.52 -12.91 8.32
N PRO A 967 16.76 -13.04 9.43
CA PRO A 967 16.93 -14.14 10.38
C PRO A 967 16.46 -15.49 9.83
N ILE A 968 15.63 -15.50 8.79
CA ILE A 968 14.99 -16.73 8.29
C ILE A 968 15.80 -17.37 7.16
N LEU A 969 15.99 -16.64 6.05
CA LEU A 969 16.71 -17.15 4.88
C LEU A 969 18.18 -16.68 4.80
N GLY A 970 18.63 -15.84 5.73
CA GLY A 970 20.02 -15.34 5.76
C GLY A 970 20.35 -14.35 4.64
N CYS A 971 19.35 -13.69 4.07
CA CYS A 971 19.49 -12.74 2.97
C CYS A 971 20.20 -11.48 3.46
N ARG A 972 21.31 -11.07 2.83
CA ARG A 972 22.11 -9.91 3.24
C ARG A 972 21.56 -8.60 2.66
N ILE A 973 21.70 -7.49 3.39
CA ILE A 973 21.32 -6.15 2.92
C ILE A 973 22.15 -5.71 1.71
N SER A 974 21.66 -4.72 0.95
CA SER A 974 22.41 -4.09 -0.14
C SER A 974 23.76 -3.56 0.35
N ARG A 975 24.80 -3.72 -0.48
CA ARG A 975 26.18 -3.24 -0.21
C ARG A 975 26.24 -1.79 0.23
N SER A 976 25.41 -0.94 -0.38
CA SER A 976 25.36 0.51 -0.11
C SER A 976 24.79 0.89 1.26
N LEU A 977 24.28 -0.07 2.04
CA LEU A 977 23.72 0.13 3.36
C LEU A 977 24.41 -0.70 4.45
N GLU A 978 25.51 -1.38 4.12
CA GLU A 978 26.26 -2.12 5.14
C GLU A 978 26.94 -1.16 6.12
N PRO A 979 26.99 -1.48 7.42
CA PRO A 979 27.63 -0.61 8.41
C PRO A 979 29.09 -0.31 8.08
N GLY A 980 29.80 -1.24 7.43
CA GLY A 980 31.17 -1.03 6.97
C GLY A 980 31.35 0.10 5.95
N VAL A 981 30.27 0.51 5.28
CA VAL A 981 30.30 1.56 4.24
C VAL A 981 29.61 2.84 4.71
N VAL A 982 28.51 2.74 5.46
CA VAL A 982 27.72 3.92 5.88
C VAL A 982 27.88 4.29 7.36
N GLY A 983 28.62 3.51 8.14
CA GLY A 983 28.74 3.67 9.59
C GLY A 983 27.37 3.57 10.28
N ASP A 984 27.05 4.56 11.13
CA ASP A 984 25.77 4.67 11.85
C ASP A 984 24.67 5.39 11.05
N ASN A 985 24.98 5.89 9.85
CA ASN A 985 23.99 6.54 9.01
C ASN A 985 22.90 5.55 8.55
N PHE A 986 21.75 6.05 8.13
CA PHE A 986 20.66 5.24 7.56
C PHE A 986 20.09 4.15 8.48
N MET A 987 20.26 4.24 9.81
CA MET A 987 19.76 3.24 10.75
C MET A 987 18.26 2.94 10.59
N THR A 988 17.43 3.97 10.42
CA THR A 988 15.99 3.80 10.14
C THR A 988 15.74 2.96 8.88
N SER A 989 16.54 3.13 7.83
CA SER A 989 16.39 2.34 6.60
C SER A 989 16.80 0.88 6.81
N ARG A 990 17.84 0.62 7.62
CA ARG A 990 18.28 -0.73 7.97
C ARG A 990 17.27 -1.47 8.85
N ILE A 991 16.72 -0.81 9.87
CA ILE A 991 15.67 -1.38 10.74
C ILE A 991 14.42 -1.73 9.90
N ASN A 992 13.98 -0.81 9.05
CA ASN A 992 12.86 -1.06 8.13
C ASN A 992 13.14 -2.27 7.22
N TRP A 993 14.37 -2.37 6.72
CA TRP A 993 14.78 -3.46 5.85
C TRP A 993 14.68 -4.83 6.53
N VAL A 994 15.04 -4.97 7.82
CA VAL A 994 14.96 -6.26 8.53
C VAL A 994 13.54 -6.82 8.49
N VAL A 995 12.52 -6.01 8.82
CA VAL A 995 11.12 -6.46 8.83
C VAL A 995 10.59 -6.70 7.43
N GLN A 996 10.73 -5.71 6.53
CA GLN A 996 10.16 -5.80 5.19
C GLN A 996 10.83 -6.89 4.34
N SER A 997 12.13 -7.08 4.49
CA SER A 997 12.84 -8.12 3.75
C SER A 997 12.55 -9.51 4.31
N SER A 998 12.31 -9.64 5.62
CA SER A 998 11.80 -10.89 6.20
C SER A 998 10.37 -11.19 5.72
N ALA A 999 9.53 -10.18 5.47
CA ALA A 999 8.22 -10.39 4.84
C ALA A 999 8.33 -10.93 3.40
N VAL A 1000 9.37 -10.55 2.66
CA VAL A 1000 9.66 -11.13 1.33
C VAL A 1000 10.11 -12.60 1.46
N ASP A 1001 10.89 -12.94 2.49
CA ASP A 1001 11.24 -14.34 2.79
C ASP A 1001 9.99 -15.19 3.03
N TYR A 1002 9.01 -14.64 3.75
CA TYR A 1002 7.70 -15.25 3.95
C TYR A 1002 6.99 -15.54 2.63
N LEU A 1003 6.90 -14.55 1.74
CA LEU A 1003 6.28 -14.72 0.43
C LEU A 1003 6.99 -15.81 -0.39
N HIS A 1004 8.32 -15.81 -0.43
CA HIS A 1004 9.05 -16.83 -1.17
C HIS A 1004 8.81 -18.25 -0.64
N LEU A 1005 8.78 -18.42 0.69
CA LEU A 1005 8.43 -19.71 1.31
C LEU A 1005 7.02 -20.15 0.94
N MET A 1006 6.06 -19.23 0.91
CA MET A 1006 4.69 -19.52 0.49
C MET A 1006 4.62 -20.00 -0.96
N LEU A 1007 5.27 -19.29 -1.89
CA LEU A 1007 5.26 -19.62 -3.31
C LEU A 1007 5.89 -21.00 -3.57
N VAL A 1008 7.03 -21.27 -2.93
CA VAL A 1008 7.76 -22.54 -3.08
C VAL A 1008 6.94 -23.71 -2.50
N SER A 1009 6.33 -23.52 -1.34
CA SER A 1009 5.50 -24.55 -0.70
C SER A 1009 4.23 -24.84 -1.51
N MET A 1010 3.54 -23.79 -1.97
CA MET A 1010 2.35 -23.94 -2.80
C MET A 1010 2.68 -24.66 -4.11
N ARG A 1011 3.78 -24.27 -4.79
CA ARG A 1011 4.24 -24.95 -6.01
C ARG A 1011 4.55 -26.43 -5.77
N TRP A 1012 5.18 -26.74 -4.65
CA TRP A 1012 5.47 -28.13 -4.24
C TRP A 1012 4.19 -28.93 -4.02
N LEU A 1013 3.23 -28.41 -3.25
CA LEU A 1013 1.95 -29.07 -2.99
C LEU A 1013 1.15 -29.29 -4.26
N CYS A 1014 1.10 -28.29 -5.15
CA CYS A 1014 0.41 -28.43 -6.43
C CYS A 1014 1.03 -29.51 -7.31
N SER A 1015 2.37 -29.56 -7.35
CA SER A 1015 3.09 -30.57 -8.12
C SER A 1015 2.92 -31.97 -7.54
N LEU A 1016 2.92 -32.10 -6.20
CA LEU A 1016 2.81 -33.38 -5.50
C LEU A 1016 1.43 -34.01 -5.66
N TYR A 1017 0.37 -33.22 -5.58
CA TYR A 1017 -1.01 -33.70 -5.61
C TYR A 1017 -1.72 -33.50 -6.95
N GLY A 1018 -1.05 -32.93 -7.95
CA GLY A 1018 -1.64 -32.64 -9.25
C GLY A 1018 -2.81 -31.64 -9.15
N ILE A 1019 -2.61 -30.55 -8.40
CA ILE A 1019 -3.56 -29.44 -8.31
C ILE A 1019 -3.23 -28.46 -9.45
N ASP A 1020 -4.18 -28.22 -10.35
CA ASP A 1020 -4.00 -27.29 -11.46
C ASP A 1020 -4.19 -25.85 -10.98
N ALA A 1021 -3.08 -25.25 -10.52
CA ALA A 1021 -3.02 -23.89 -10.01
C ALA A 1021 -1.83 -23.13 -10.59
N ARG A 1022 -2.09 -21.90 -11.03
CA ARG A 1022 -1.09 -20.95 -11.54
C ARG A 1022 -1.01 -19.73 -10.65
N PHE A 1023 0.20 -19.27 -10.36
CA PHE A 1023 0.39 -18.01 -9.65
C PHE A 1023 -0.18 -16.84 -10.46
N SER A 1024 -1.11 -16.08 -9.87
CA SER A 1024 -1.70 -14.91 -10.54
C SER A 1024 -0.92 -13.65 -10.19
N ILE A 1025 -0.97 -13.24 -8.92
CA ILE A 1025 -0.30 -12.04 -8.41
C ILE A 1025 -0.22 -12.09 -6.89
N SER A 1026 0.75 -11.36 -6.32
CA SER A 1026 0.77 -11.03 -4.90
C SER A 1026 0.74 -9.51 -4.75
N ILE A 1027 -0.26 -8.97 -4.04
CA ILE A 1027 -0.48 -7.53 -3.85
C ILE A 1027 -0.43 -7.24 -2.36
N HIS A 1028 0.57 -6.47 -1.91
CA HIS A 1028 0.84 -6.28 -0.48
C HIS A 1028 1.08 -7.63 0.21
N ASP A 1029 0.21 -8.03 1.13
CA ASP A 1029 0.30 -9.28 1.89
C ASP A 1029 -0.72 -10.33 1.37
N GLU A 1030 -1.40 -10.03 0.25
CA GLU A 1030 -2.29 -10.95 -0.43
C GLU A 1030 -1.52 -11.82 -1.43
N VAL A 1031 -1.87 -13.11 -1.50
CA VAL A 1031 -1.37 -14.04 -2.52
C VAL A 1031 -2.56 -14.69 -3.23
N ARG A 1032 -2.60 -14.59 -4.57
CA ARG A 1032 -3.71 -15.08 -5.40
C ARG A 1032 -3.20 -16.08 -6.44
N TYR A 1033 -3.93 -17.19 -6.58
CA TYR A 1033 -3.69 -18.23 -7.58
C TYR A 1033 -4.94 -18.39 -8.45
N LEU A 1034 -4.74 -18.61 -9.74
CA LEU A 1034 -5.79 -19.05 -10.65
C LEU A 1034 -5.82 -20.57 -10.65
N VAL A 1035 -6.94 -21.16 -10.23
CA VAL A 1035 -7.07 -22.60 -9.97
C VAL A 1035 -8.22 -23.16 -10.79
N LYS A 1036 -8.07 -24.38 -11.29
CA LYS A 1036 -9.16 -25.12 -11.90
C LYS A 1036 -10.32 -25.28 -10.91
N GLU A 1037 -11.56 -25.11 -11.35
CA GLU A 1037 -12.71 -25.05 -10.46
C GLU A 1037 -12.91 -26.29 -9.59
N GLU A 1038 -12.63 -27.49 -10.11
CA GLU A 1038 -12.68 -28.75 -9.36
C GLU A 1038 -11.66 -28.81 -8.20
N ASP A 1039 -10.54 -28.12 -8.36
CA ASP A 1039 -9.42 -28.12 -7.43
C ASP A 1039 -9.48 -27.00 -6.40
N ARG A 1040 -10.45 -26.09 -6.49
CA ARG A 1040 -10.52 -24.88 -5.66
C ARG A 1040 -10.40 -25.16 -4.15
N TYR A 1041 -11.08 -26.19 -3.64
CA TYR A 1041 -11.03 -26.53 -2.21
C TYR A 1041 -9.73 -27.25 -1.81
N ARG A 1042 -9.18 -28.07 -2.71
CA ARG A 1042 -7.86 -28.72 -2.52
C ARG A 1042 -6.76 -27.66 -2.47
N ALA A 1043 -6.80 -26.69 -3.38
CA ALA A 1043 -5.91 -25.54 -3.37
C ALA A 1043 -6.08 -24.67 -2.12
N SER A 1044 -7.32 -24.47 -1.63
CA SER A 1044 -7.55 -23.76 -0.36
C SER A 1044 -6.89 -24.48 0.83
N LEU A 1045 -6.99 -25.80 0.91
CA LEU A 1045 -6.30 -26.59 1.94
C LEU A 1045 -4.77 -26.51 1.78
N ALA A 1046 -4.27 -26.61 0.55
CA ALA A 1046 -2.84 -26.48 0.26
C ALA A 1046 -2.30 -25.10 0.68
N LEU A 1047 -3.08 -24.04 0.49
CA LEU A 1047 -2.70 -22.69 0.90
C LEU A 1047 -2.70 -22.54 2.44
N GLN A 1048 -3.64 -23.18 3.15
CA GLN A 1048 -3.62 -23.25 4.61
C GLN A 1048 -2.38 -23.98 5.14
N ILE A 1049 -2.04 -25.13 4.55
CA ILE A 1049 -0.82 -25.90 4.88
C ILE A 1049 0.43 -25.07 4.58
N THR A 1050 0.43 -24.36 3.46
CA THR A 1050 1.52 -23.46 3.06
C THR A 1050 1.80 -22.40 4.13
N ASN A 1051 0.77 -21.74 4.65
CA ASN A 1051 0.91 -20.74 5.72
C ASN A 1051 1.38 -21.37 7.04
N LEU A 1052 0.83 -22.53 7.41
CA LEU A 1052 1.24 -23.29 8.58
C LEU A 1052 2.75 -23.62 8.54
N LEU A 1053 3.23 -24.20 7.44
CA LEU A 1053 4.64 -24.55 7.26
C LEU A 1053 5.54 -23.33 7.22
N THR A 1054 5.09 -22.24 6.59
CA THR A 1054 5.86 -20.99 6.53
C THR A 1054 6.03 -20.37 7.91
N ARG A 1055 4.96 -20.30 8.73
CA ARG A 1055 5.06 -19.77 10.08
C ARG A 1055 5.84 -20.68 11.02
N ALA A 1056 5.68 -21.99 10.88
CA ALA A 1056 6.47 -22.97 11.63
C ALA A 1056 7.97 -22.85 11.32
N MET A 1057 8.33 -22.64 10.05
CA MET A 1057 9.72 -22.40 9.63
C MET A 1057 10.29 -21.12 10.26
N PHE A 1058 9.50 -20.05 10.33
CA PHE A 1058 9.89 -18.82 11.02
C PHE A 1058 10.12 -19.06 12.52
N ALA A 1059 9.21 -19.76 13.19
CA ALA A 1059 9.35 -20.10 14.60
C ALA A 1059 10.60 -20.94 14.85
N GLU A 1060 10.82 -22.00 14.07
CA GLU A 1060 11.96 -22.90 14.22
C GLU A 1060 13.29 -22.18 14.00
N LYS A 1061 13.39 -21.31 12.97
CA LYS A 1061 14.58 -20.49 12.71
C LYS A 1061 14.91 -19.50 13.82
N LEU A 1062 13.90 -19.06 14.54
CA LEU A 1062 14.02 -18.18 15.69
C LEU A 1062 14.16 -18.94 17.03
N GLY A 1063 14.39 -20.26 16.97
CA GLY A 1063 14.62 -21.10 18.14
C GLY A 1063 13.35 -21.49 18.91
N MET A 1064 12.16 -21.22 18.35
CA MET A 1064 10.88 -21.61 18.94
C MET A 1064 10.38 -22.89 18.29
N HIS A 1065 10.29 -23.97 19.08
CA HIS A 1065 9.90 -25.30 18.62
C HIS A 1065 8.40 -25.59 18.81
N ASP A 1066 7.54 -24.60 18.57
CA ASP A 1066 6.08 -24.74 18.58
C ASP A 1066 5.46 -23.54 17.83
N LEU A 1067 4.16 -23.56 17.55
CA LEU A 1067 3.45 -22.46 16.89
C LEU A 1067 2.08 -22.20 17.55
N PRO A 1068 1.67 -20.93 17.75
CA PRO A 1068 0.33 -20.62 18.23
C PRO A 1068 -0.74 -20.95 17.19
N GLN A 1069 -1.86 -21.53 17.62
CA GLN A 1069 -2.93 -21.92 16.72
C GLN A 1069 -3.61 -20.71 16.05
N SER A 1070 -3.68 -19.56 16.73
CA SER A 1070 -4.33 -18.34 16.22
C SER A 1070 -3.70 -17.77 14.96
N VAL A 1071 -2.43 -18.09 14.70
CA VAL A 1071 -1.70 -17.62 13.50
C VAL A 1071 -1.45 -18.72 12.48
N ALA A 1072 -1.60 -19.98 12.87
CA ALA A 1072 -1.30 -21.15 12.05
C ALA A 1072 -2.07 -21.18 10.73
N PHE A 1073 -3.32 -20.71 10.75
CA PHE A 1073 -4.23 -20.71 9.63
C PHE A 1073 -4.66 -19.29 9.26
N PHE A 1074 -4.96 -19.06 7.98
CA PHE A 1074 -5.65 -17.86 7.55
C PHE A 1074 -7.02 -17.77 8.20
N SER A 1075 -7.43 -16.54 8.52
CA SER A 1075 -8.81 -16.26 8.97
C SER A 1075 -9.84 -16.75 7.97
N ALA A 1076 -9.60 -16.52 6.68
CA ALA A 1076 -10.35 -17.11 5.57
C ALA A 1076 -9.48 -17.24 4.31
N ILE A 1077 -9.78 -18.24 3.49
CA ILE A 1077 -9.35 -18.33 2.09
C ILE A 1077 -10.51 -17.89 1.21
N ASP A 1078 -10.27 -16.90 0.36
CA ASP A 1078 -11.23 -16.43 -0.63
C ASP A 1078 -11.20 -17.33 -1.87
N VAL A 1079 -12.38 -17.70 -2.34
CA VAL A 1079 -12.61 -18.41 -3.61
C VAL A 1079 -13.61 -17.61 -4.43
N ASP A 1080 -13.18 -17.07 -5.57
CA ASP A 1080 -13.97 -16.09 -6.33
C ASP A 1080 -13.72 -16.19 -7.83
N THR A 1081 -14.58 -15.61 -8.67
CA THR A 1081 -14.35 -15.46 -10.12
C THR A 1081 -13.59 -14.17 -10.44
N VAL A 1082 -13.48 -13.23 -9.49
CA VAL A 1082 -12.79 -11.94 -9.67
C VAL A 1082 -11.86 -11.61 -8.52
N LEU A 1083 -10.90 -10.72 -8.75
CA LEU A 1083 -10.07 -10.18 -7.66
C LEU A 1083 -10.78 -9.00 -6.96
N ARG A 1084 -11.08 -9.15 -5.67
CA ARG A 1084 -11.62 -8.08 -4.80
C ARG A 1084 -11.20 -8.30 -3.35
N LYS A 1085 -11.32 -7.25 -2.54
CA LYS A 1085 -10.87 -7.26 -1.14
C LYS A 1085 -11.64 -8.28 -0.28
N GLU A 1086 -12.95 -8.33 -0.47
CA GLU A 1086 -13.86 -9.23 0.25
C GLU A 1086 -14.80 -9.85 -0.78
N VAL A 1087 -15.02 -11.16 -0.72
CA VAL A 1087 -15.80 -11.91 -1.73
C VAL A 1087 -17.28 -11.49 -1.82
N THR A 1088 -17.79 -10.77 -0.84
CA THR A 1088 -19.17 -10.23 -0.84
C THR A 1088 -19.23 -8.78 -1.32
N MET A 1089 -18.10 -8.15 -1.59
CA MET A 1089 -18.04 -6.75 -2.00
C MET A 1089 -18.53 -6.60 -3.44
N ASP A 1090 -19.64 -5.88 -3.63
CA ASP A 1090 -20.25 -5.64 -4.96
C ASP A 1090 -19.53 -4.57 -5.80
N CYS A 1091 -18.45 -3.98 -5.28
CA CYS A 1091 -17.61 -2.96 -5.94
C CYS A 1091 -18.41 -1.86 -6.68
N LYS A 1092 -19.40 -1.28 -6.01
CA LYS A 1092 -20.14 -0.10 -6.50
C LYS A 1092 -19.24 1.13 -6.46
N THR A 1093 -19.11 1.79 -7.60
CA THR A 1093 -18.32 3.02 -7.77
C THR A 1093 -19.07 3.99 -8.70
N PRO A 1094 -18.62 5.25 -8.85
CA PRO A 1094 -19.28 6.17 -9.77
C PRO A 1094 -19.27 5.70 -11.24
N SER A 1095 -18.27 4.92 -11.65
CA SER A 1095 -18.19 4.29 -12.98
C SER A 1095 -18.87 2.93 -13.08
N ASN A 1096 -19.24 2.34 -11.94
CA ASN A 1096 -19.98 1.10 -11.84
C ASN A 1096 -21.15 1.24 -10.83
N PRO A 1097 -22.19 2.04 -11.15
CA PRO A 1097 -23.26 2.34 -10.20
C PRO A 1097 -24.14 1.13 -9.86
N LEU A 1098 -24.26 0.18 -10.78
CA LEU A 1098 -25.06 -1.05 -10.60
C LEU A 1098 -24.31 -2.14 -9.83
N GLY A 1099 -22.99 -1.99 -9.62
CA GLY A 1099 -22.16 -2.99 -8.96
C GLY A 1099 -21.87 -4.21 -9.84
N LEU A 1100 -21.09 -5.15 -9.32
CA LEU A 1100 -20.68 -6.37 -10.00
C LEU A 1100 -21.86 -7.30 -10.29
N THR A 1101 -22.77 -7.45 -9.32
CA THR A 1101 -23.89 -8.38 -9.41
C THR A 1101 -24.86 -7.99 -10.52
N LYS A 1102 -25.34 -6.73 -10.53
CA LYS A 1102 -26.30 -6.27 -11.54
C LYS A 1102 -25.65 -5.72 -12.81
N GLY A 1103 -24.48 -5.08 -12.70
CA GLY A 1103 -23.83 -4.41 -13.82
C GLY A 1103 -22.97 -5.34 -14.70
N TYR A 1104 -22.42 -6.39 -14.10
CA TYR A 1104 -21.53 -7.35 -14.77
C TYR A 1104 -22.00 -8.80 -14.69
N GLY A 1105 -23.05 -9.11 -13.92
CA GLY A 1105 -23.55 -10.48 -13.74
C GLY A 1105 -22.66 -11.35 -12.84
N ILE A 1106 -21.81 -10.73 -12.01
CA ILE A 1106 -20.80 -11.43 -11.21
C ILE A 1106 -21.32 -11.62 -9.78
N ALA A 1107 -21.52 -12.87 -9.37
CA ALA A 1107 -22.00 -13.23 -8.04
C ALA A 1107 -20.96 -13.01 -6.93
N SER A 1108 -21.38 -13.14 -5.68
CA SER A 1108 -20.47 -13.18 -4.53
C SER A 1108 -19.69 -14.50 -4.49
N GLY A 1109 -18.42 -14.44 -4.09
CA GLY A 1109 -17.58 -15.62 -3.87
C GLY A 1109 -17.77 -16.26 -2.49
N GLU A 1110 -16.90 -17.20 -2.16
CA GLU A 1110 -16.88 -17.92 -0.89
C GLU A 1110 -15.64 -17.54 -0.08
N ALA A 1111 -15.80 -17.26 1.23
CA ALA A 1111 -14.68 -17.08 2.15
C ALA A 1111 -14.71 -18.24 3.16
N LEU A 1112 -13.71 -19.11 3.09
CA LEU A 1112 -13.69 -20.38 3.80
C LEU A 1112 -12.63 -20.38 4.90
N ASN A 1113 -13.04 -20.64 6.14
CA ASN A 1113 -12.10 -20.90 7.23
C ASN A 1113 -11.55 -22.34 7.17
N ILE A 1114 -10.55 -22.65 8.00
CA ILE A 1114 -9.91 -23.98 8.01
C ILE A 1114 -10.91 -25.12 8.25
N TYR A 1115 -11.89 -24.95 9.15
CA TYR A 1115 -12.85 -26.00 9.48
C TYR A 1115 -13.76 -26.33 8.29
N GLN A 1116 -14.29 -25.29 7.63
CA GLN A 1116 -15.11 -25.45 6.42
C GLN A 1116 -14.33 -26.08 5.25
N ILE A 1117 -13.03 -25.77 5.13
CA ILE A 1117 -12.16 -26.39 4.13
C ILE A 1117 -11.98 -27.88 4.42
N LEU A 1118 -11.75 -28.24 5.69
CA LEU A 1118 -11.60 -29.64 6.09
C LEU A 1118 -12.88 -30.44 5.82
N ASP A 1119 -14.05 -29.88 6.12
CA ASP A 1119 -15.34 -30.51 5.83
C ASP A 1119 -15.53 -30.78 4.32
N LYS A 1120 -15.10 -29.84 3.47
CA LYS A 1120 -15.23 -29.97 2.01
C LYS A 1120 -14.19 -30.91 1.38
N THR A 1121 -13.04 -31.11 2.03
CA THR A 1121 -11.91 -31.90 1.51
C THR A 1121 -11.74 -33.26 2.20
N ASN A 1122 -12.50 -33.52 3.27
CA ASN A 1122 -12.25 -34.60 4.21
C ASN A 1122 -10.81 -34.62 4.75
N GLY A 1123 -10.17 -33.44 4.82
CA GLY A 1123 -8.79 -33.29 5.26
C GLY A 1123 -7.72 -33.92 4.37
N ASN A 1124 -8.03 -34.24 3.10
CA ASN A 1124 -7.08 -34.80 2.14
C ASN A 1124 -6.89 -33.88 0.92
N LEU A 1125 -5.67 -33.86 0.39
CA LEU A 1125 -5.31 -33.18 -0.85
C LEU A 1125 -5.40 -34.09 -2.08
N GLU A 1126 -5.56 -35.41 -1.91
CA GLU A 1126 -5.72 -36.37 -3.00
C GLU A 1126 -7.07 -36.21 -3.72
N ILE A 1127 -7.12 -36.67 -4.98
CA ILE A 1127 -8.36 -36.70 -5.75
C ILE A 1127 -9.25 -37.81 -5.17
N ASN A 1128 -10.30 -37.42 -4.46
CA ASN A 1128 -11.35 -38.35 -4.06
C ASN A 1128 -12.14 -38.76 -5.31
N ASN A 1129 -11.75 -39.85 -5.97
CA ASN A 1129 -12.52 -40.46 -7.08
C ASN A 1129 -13.90 -41.01 -6.66
N CYS A 1130 -14.42 -40.64 -5.48
CA CYS A 1130 -15.61 -41.22 -4.88
C CYS A 1130 -16.90 -40.38 -5.02
N ILE A 1131 -16.89 -39.22 -5.69
CA ILE A 1131 -18.08 -38.33 -5.73
C ILE A 1131 -19.03 -38.60 -6.92
N ASN A 1132 -18.69 -39.49 -7.86
CA ASN A 1132 -19.61 -39.89 -8.96
C ASN A 1132 -20.32 -41.24 -8.72
N LYS A 1133 -20.62 -41.60 -7.47
CA LYS A 1133 -21.48 -42.75 -7.12
C LYS A 1133 -22.49 -42.42 -6.02
N THR A 1134 -23.37 -41.48 -6.31
CA THR A 1134 -24.74 -41.33 -5.78
C THR A 1134 -25.48 -40.43 -6.75
#